data_AF-A0A139LUH3-F1
#
_entry.id   AF-A0A139LUH3-F1
#
_cell.length_a   1.000
_cell.length_b   1.000
_cell.length_c   1.000
_cell.angle_alpha   90.00
_cell.angle_beta   90.00
_cell.angle_gamma   90.00
#
_symmetry.space_group_name_H-M   'P 1'
#
loop_
_entity.id
_entity.type
_entity.pdbx_description
1 polymer ?
#
loop_
_entity_poly.entity_id
_entity_poly.type
_entity_poly.pdbx_seq_one_letter_code
_entity_poly.pdbx_strand_id
1 'polypeptide(L)'
;MSLTDDIIKTEVERHVQLYNIEQLKRRLFNCFKDYTNQYVDAGRLLLYSDSLSRANQLGEIIAEEVLKSYTDLETFYPDIRKELKNLPSLADQPKNFKQKAALICDDFMNYCARNSRSIAEDSINYGKELLRKHDPFLLPYIVKEKEDYSVEEYINSCLQAADKRYVCEQFPINYERKETLCYGNIYVTADIPQMINWQIEGKSSYFHLSIVDQAKAEFILTEMLLHFVPGKLHITGVDLNFTSAFENFKQLDDVMVGETILQLGDLLKQIQVWNSEIEKRFREAGDIIKYHLRKKRIEYPYEVIVLYDLPQQLDSHLTEAMKSIIRNGWRVGFHIIVVGNLPSQWEKELFVETDGPKMLAVANTPIGTASKRIEILKKWQQCYQNFQKELSQQQEREAELQKQQIQETMTVTPYQDAAKEFSIEVGTNDQGRINFVLDEISHVHSFIIGQTGSGKSVFLHDILNHAMLKYSPESLQFYLMDFKFGGVEFNRYRTCKHVRCLMVDESDPQITLEILKDLWEVMQERARLMRNEEVSNLKDYNAITSNKKLPRIVLLVDECHELFKEGRFKIQSEIDVILTRIAKEGRNQGVHLIFATQTLTGTNIPGGIKNNITDPYLLNCRMADAQVFIPTVGTRTEALSTGEVYYRPKGFEEGIIFKADFYDRERLAENLQNINQKSTNCIVDFQPFYFSGKQTYRLVDWIPDELPRRYPAVYLGRGISVKSNLVSVSFKPETASNLLLVGINERLQSTRIQLNILLSLMHYYKEMGEDARFYLIDCMDPDDEYAVDEEVLNTLEDYGCHILVRNRQRNEILSQLAIQIRERKEKEDTFLFILEQDYFTSLKHNAEVELPVEDYSPVSTPANQNANDFLSDCPFPFTAESVMENPAKSKNKVDTVQHILQTVLTKGPDYGIHTILQVNKLDNLLFQEYSLNKKDIYSMFQYVVVQRTDSETAIKLALSDDFKPEQMSDDHERLRSYFRNDITGAEILYCPFDSITVNDIKNLMK
;
A
#
# COMPACT_ATOMS: atom_id res chain seq x y z
N MET A 1 7.54 66.36 27.35
CA MET A 1 7.63 67.71 26.76
C MET A 1 9.07 68.18 26.60
N SER A 2 9.98 68.14 27.59
CA SER A 2 11.38 68.59 27.36
C SER A 2 12.30 67.60 26.61
N LEU A 3 11.96 66.31 26.53
CA LEU A 3 12.73 65.29 25.78
C LEU A 3 12.34 65.20 24.29
N THR A 4 11.25 65.83 23.90
CA THR A 4 10.71 65.80 22.53
C THR A 4 11.23 66.96 21.67
N ASP A 5 11.54 68.11 22.28
CA ASP A 5 11.93 69.32 21.53
C ASP A 5 13.33 69.22 20.90
N ASP A 6 14.30 68.58 21.56
CA ASP A 6 15.65 68.37 21.00
C ASP A 6 15.67 67.29 19.91
N ILE A 7 14.81 66.28 20.01
CA ILE A 7 14.66 65.24 18.97
C ILE A 7 14.00 65.83 17.74
N ILE A 8 12.95 66.65 17.92
CA ILE A 8 12.27 67.35 16.82
C ILE A 8 13.21 68.35 16.15
N LYS A 9 13.98 69.14 16.92
CA LYS A 9 14.94 70.10 16.38
C LYS A 9 16.05 69.42 15.57
N THR A 10 16.60 68.33 16.08
CA THR A 10 17.66 67.54 15.40
C THR A 10 17.14 66.88 14.13
N GLU A 11 15.90 66.37 14.15
CA GLU A 11 15.29 65.69 12.99
C GLU A 11 14.84 66.69 11.92
N VAL A 12 14.35 67.87 12.31
CA VAL A 12 14.00 68.99 11.42
C VAL A 12 15.26 69.57 10.76
N GLU A 13 16.34 69.82 11.50
CA GLU A 13 17.62 70.28 10.94
C GLU A 13 18.21 69.25 9.95
N ARG A 14 18.05 67.94 10.22
CA ARG A 14 18.44 66.86 9.30
C ARG A 14 17.59 66.83 8.02
N HIS A 15 16.30 67.13 8.12
CA HIS A 15 15.34 66.96 7.03
C HIS A 15 15.19 68.20 6.14
N VAL A 16 15.51 69.40 6.63
CA VAL A 16 15.49 70.64 5.83
C VAL A 16 16.53 70.61 4.69
N GLN A 17 17.60 69.82 4.80
CA GLN A 17 18.59 69.67 3.71
C GLN A 17 18.18 68.71 2.59
N LEU A 18 17.13 67.88 2.76
CA LEU A 18 16.88 66.72 1.90
C LEU A 18 15.58 66.76 1.09
N TYR A 19 14.67 67.71 1.32
CA TYR A 19 13.34 67.71 0.71
C TYR A 19 12.96 69.02 0.01
N ASN A 20 12.27 68.93 -1.14
CA ASN A 20 11.68 70.07 -1.83
C ASN A 20 10.50 70.64 -1.02
N ILE A 21 10.38 71.97 -1.01
CA ILE A 21 9.34 72.81 -0.39
C ILE A 21 7.91 72.26 -0.53
N GLU A 22 7.54 71.63 -1.65
CA GLU A 22 6.20 71.03 -1.80
C GLU A 22 5.95 69.81 -0.89
N GLN A 23 6.97 68.97 -0.67
CA GLN A 23 6.87 67.83 0.24
C GLN A 23 6.88 68.29 1.70
N LEU A 24 7.61 69.38 2.00
CA LEU A 24 7.57 70.02 3.31
C LEU A 24 6.19 70.63 3.60
N LYS A 25 5.56 71.30 2.62
CA LYS A 25 4.18 71.84 2.73
C LYS A 25 3.14 70.74 2.97
N ARG A 26 3.23 69.61 2.25
CA ARG A 26 2.32 68.46 2.44
C ARG A 26 2.49 67.81 3.80
N ARG A 27 3.73 67.67 4.29
CA ARG A 27 3.98 67.10 5.61
C ARG A 27 3.64 68.06 6.75
N LEU A 28 3.89 69.36 6.62
CA LEU A 28 3.43 70.36 7.60
C LEU A 28 1.90 70.45 7.65
N PHE A 29 1.22 70.36 6.50
CA PHE A 29 -0.23 70.28 6.45
C PHE A 29 -0.76 68.99 7.10
N ASN A 30 -0.07 67.86 6.90
CA ASN A 30 -0.41 66.60 7.57
C ASN A 30 -0.09 66.62 9.07
N CYS A 31 1.03 67.22 9.49
CA CYS A 31 1.34 67.42 10.90
C CYS A 31 0.34 68.37 11.56
N PHE A 32 -0.09 69.45 10.89
CA PHE A 32 -1.16 70.31 11.37
C PHE A 32 -2.48 69.54 11.45
N LYS A 33 -2.81 68.74 10.43
CA LYS A 33 -3.99 67.86 10.44
C LYS A 33 -3.94 66.86 11.60
N ASP A 34 -2.77 66.28 11.88
CA ASP A 34 -2.56 65.35 12.99
C ASP A 34 -2.60 66.06 14.35
N TYR A 35 -2.10 67.29 14.44
CA TYR A 35 -2.20 68.14 15.65
C TYR A 35 -3.65 68.58 15.90
N THR A 36 -4.39 68.89 14.83
CA THR A 36 -5.83 69.22 14.90
C THR A 36 -6.64 67.96 15.26
N ASN A 37 -6.26 66.80 14.75
CA ASN A 37 -6.85 65.51 15.10
C ASN A 37 -6.61 65.14 16.56
N GLN A 38 -5.43 65.44 17.14
CA GLN A 38 -5.18 65.23 18.57
C GLN A 38 -6.09 66.07 19.48
N TYR A 39 -6.43 67.30 19.07
CA TYR A 39 -7.42 68.12 19.79
C TYR A 39 -8.87 67.74 19.48
N VAL A 40 -9.16 67.19 18.30
CA VAL A 40 -10.45 66.54 17.99
C VAL A 40 -10.63 65.27 18.82
N ASP A 41 -9.56 64.53 19.10
CA ASP A 41 -9.57 63.37 20.00
C ASP A 41 -9.71 63.79 21.47
N ALA A 42 -9.17 64.95 21.87
CA ALA A 42 -9.48 65.58 23.16
C ALA A 42 -10.95 66.09 23.24
N GLY A 43 -11.50 66.61 22.12
CA GLY A 43 -12.91 66.96 21.98
C GLY A 43 -13.85 65.74 22.03
N ARG A 44 -13.39 64.58 21.55
CA ARG A 44 -14.09 63.29 21.65
C ARG A 44 -14.09 62.74 23.08
N LEU A 45 -13.05 63.02 23.88
CA LEU A 45 -13.01 62.71 25.31
C LEU A 45 -13.96 63.61 26.16
N LEU A 46 -14.34 64.80 25.67
CA LEU A 46 -15.17 65.78 26.41
C LEU A 46 -16.68 65.50 26.40
N LEU A 47 -17.16 64.57 25.55
CA LEU A 47 -18.58 64.17 25.48
C LEU A 47 -19.05 63.32 26.67
N TYR A 48 -18.15 63.05 27.63
CA TYR A 48 -18.46 62.35 28.88
C TYR A 48 -18.69 63.30 30.08
N SER A 49 -18.80 64.62 29.89
CA SER A 49 -19.10 65.57 30.99
C SER A 49 -20.48 66.23 30.83
N ASP A 50 -21.34 66.08 31.85
CA ASP A 50 -22.75 66.51 31.87
C ASP A 50 -22.98 68.05 31.91
N SER A 51 -22.05 68.89 31.47
CA SER A 51 -22.17 70.35 31.58
C SER A 51 -21.69 71.10 30.34
N LEU A 52 -22.67 71.58 29.55
CA LEU A 52 -22.49 72.37 28.33
C LEU A 52 -21.68 73.67 28.58
N SER A 53 -21.65 74.22 29.81
CA SER A 53 -20.94 75.48 30.09
C SER A 53 -19.42 75.33 30.20
N ARG A 54 -18.93 74.15 30.64
CA ARG A 54 -17.49 73.86 30.70
C ARG A 54 -16.88 73.54 29.34
N ALA A 55 -17.67 72.90 28.45
CA ALA A 55 -17.26 72.66 27.07
C ALA A 55 -17.02 73.98 26.30
N ASN A 56 -17.87 74.98 26.54
CA ASN A 56 -17.72 76.31 25.90
C ASN A 56 -16.51 77.09 26.43
N GLN A 57 -16.24 77.08 27.74
CA GLN A 57 -15.04 77.73 28.31
C GLN A 57 -13.73 77.10 27.84
N LEU A 58 -13.69 75.77 27.67
CA LEU A 58 -12.48 75.08 27.20
C LEU A 58 -12.29 75.23 25.69
N GLY A 59 -13.37 75.34 24.91
CA GLY A 59 -13.33 75.66 23.48
C GLY A 59 -12.73 77.05 23.21
N GLU A 60 -12.99 78.04 24.07
CA GLU A 60 -12.33 79.35 24.00
C GLU A 60 -10.83 79.27 24.31
N ILE A 61 -10.44 78.49 25.32
CA ILE A 61 -9.02 78.28 25.70
C ILE A 61 -8.24 77.57 24.58
N ILE A 62 -8.80 76.50 24.01
CA ILE A 62 -8.17 75.76 22.90
C ILE A 62 -8.04 76.65 21.66
N ALA A 63 -9.06 77.47 21.35
CA ALA A 63 -8.99 78.43 20.26
C ALA A 63 -7.90 79.51 20.50
N GLU A 64 -7.70 79.96 21.75
CA GLU A 64 -6.61 80.87 22.13
C GLU A 64 -5.22 80.23 22.05
N GLU A 65 -5.06 78.97 22.46
CA GLU A 65 -3.79 78.23 22.42
C GLU A 65 -3.34 77.92 20.98
N VAL A 66 -4.30 77.58 20.10
CA VAL A 66 -4.06 77.38 18.67
C VAL A 66 -3.71 78.71 17.99
N LEU A 67 -4.36 79.81 18.38
CA LEU A 67 -3.99 81.15 17.92
C LEU A 67 -2.55 81.51 18.34
N LYS A 68 -2.20 81.26 19.62
CA LYS A 68 -0.85 81.48 20.18
C LYS A 68 0.22 80.73 19.42
N SER A 69 0.00 79.44 19.18
CA SER A 69 0.93 78.56 18.46
C SER A 69 1.13 79.01 17.00
N TYR A 70 0.11 79.62 16.38
CA TYR A 70 0.21 80.20 15.04
C TYR A 70 1.04 81.51 15.03
N THR A 71 0.90 82.36 16.05
CA THR A 71 1.76 83.55 16.25
C THR A 71 3.21 83.21 16.60
N ASP A 72 3.45 82.12 17.34
CA ASP A 72 4.82 81.67 17.66
C ASP A 72 5.53 81.14 16.40
N LEU A 73 4.80 80.49 15.49
CA LEU A 73 5.30 80.11 14.16
C LEU A 73 5.64 81.34 13.27
N GLU A 74 4.87 82.43 13.34
CA GLU A 74 5.20 83.71 12.67
C GLU A 74 6.48 84.36 13.23
N THR A 75 6.82 84.08 14.49
CA THR A 75 7.95 84.70 15.20
C THR A 75 9.27 83.95 14.97
N PHE A 76 9.22 82.62 14.81
CA PHE A 76 10.40 81.77 14.66
C PHE A 76 10.92 81.61 13.22
N TYR A 77 10.13 81.93 12.19
CA TYR A 77 10.55 81.80 10.78
C TYR A 77 10.23 83.05 9.92
N PRO A 78 11.06 84.11 10.02
CA PRO A 78 10.84 85.37 9.29
C PRO A 78 10.88 85.23 7.76
N ASP A 79 11.59 84.22 7.25
CA ASP A 79 11.82 84.03 5.80
C ASP A 79 10.60 83.44 5.07
N ILE A 80 9.74 82.69 5.77
CA ILE A 80 8.47 82.17 5.22
C ILE A 80 7.48 83.33 4.93
N ARG A 81 7.62 84.46 5.65
CA ARG A 81 6.82 85.68 5.46
C ARG A 81 7.15 86.42 4.15
N LYS A 82 8.34 86.19 3.56
CA LYS A 82 8.77 86.83 2.31
C LYS A 82 8.17 86.17 1.06
N GLU A 83 7.93 84.86 1.09
CA GLU A 83 7.30 84.13 -0.02
C GLU A 83 5.77 84.07 0.07
N LEU A 84 5.17 84.12 1.26
CA LEU A 84 3.71 84.19 1.42
C LEU A 84 3.11 85.55 1.01
N LYS A 85 3.92 86.61 0.89
CA LYS A 85 3.50 87.93 0.40
C LYS A 85 3.17 87.98 -1.10
N ASN A 86 3.51 86.94 -1.87
CA ASN A 86 3.27 86.87 -3.31
C ASN A 86 2.01 86.08 -3.69
N LEU A 87 1.23 85.59 -2.73
CA LEU A 87 -0.14 85.13 -2.97
C LEU A 87 -1.07 86.35 -3.03
N PRO A 88 -2.04 86.41 -3.98
CA PRO A 88 -3.05 87.46 -4.00
C PRO A 88 -3.74 87.54 -2.62
N SER A 89 -3.87 88.77 -2.11
CA SER A 89 -4.14 89.07 -0.71
C SER A 89 -5.41 88.43 -0.14
N LEU A 90 -5.24 87.45 0.74
CA LEU A 90 -6.19 87.10 1.81
C LEU A 90 -6.09 88.08 3.01
N ALA A 91 -5.44 89.22 2.82
CA ALA A 91 -5.16 90.22 3.83
C ALA A 91 -6.29 91.23 4.09
N ASP A 92 -7.44 91.15 3.38
CA ASP A 92 -8.50 92.17 3.50
C ASP A 92 -9.79 91.74 4.22
N GLN A 93 -9.91 90.53 4.78
CA GLN A 93 -11.11 90.19 5.60
C GLN A 93 -10.83 89.28 6.81
N PRO A 94 -10.30 89.81 7.93
CA PRO A 94 -10.19 89.08 9.19
C PRO A 94 -11.55 88.71 9.81
N LYS A 95 -12.66 89.32 9.36
CA LYS A 95 -14.02 89.01 9.85
C LYS A 95 -14.60 87.69 9.33
N ASN A 96 -14.08 87.13 8.24
CA ASN A 96 -14.61 85.91 7.64
C ASN A 96 -13.94 84.61 8.15
N PHE A 97 -12.81 84.69 8.85
CA PHE A 97 -12.16 83.49 9.41
C PHE A 97 -12.83 83.02 10.70
N LYS A 98 -13.21 83.95 11.60
CA LYS A 98 -14.03 83.62 12.80
C LYS A 98 -15.43 83.10 12.42
N GLN A 99 -16.06 83.64 11.38
CA GLN A 99 -17.35 83.13 10.89
C GLN A 99 -17.23 81.76 10.23
N LYS A 100 -16.15 81.47 9.49
CA LYS A 100 -15.89 80.13 8.95
C LYS A 100 -15.48 79.12 10.02
N ALA A 101 -14.70 79.51 11.02
CA ALA A 101 -14.36 78.66 12.15
C ALA A 101 -15.59 78.34 13.01
N ALA A 102 -16.48 79.32 13.24
CA ALA A 102 -17.76 79.11 13.89
C ALA A 102 -18.68 78.19 13.07
N LEU A 103 -18.73 78.33 11.74
CA LEU A 103 -19.47 77.41 10.86
C LEU A 103 -18.90 75.98 10.89
N ILE A 104 -17.57 75.83 10.92
CA ILE A 104 -16.91 74.52 11.04
C ILE A 104 -17.17 73.91 12.41
N CYS A 105 -17.19 74.70 13.49
CA CYS A 105 -17.58 74.25 14.81
C CYS A 105 -19.06 73.88 14.89
N ASP A 106 -19.97 74.64 14.27
CA ASP A 106 -21.40 74.31 14.20
C ASP A 106 -21.66 73.08 13.33
N ASP A 107 -20.95 72.90 12.22
CA ASP A 107 -21.00 71.69 11.39
C ASP A 107 -20.40 70.48 12.12
N PHE A 108 -19.34 70.67 12.90
CA PHE A 108 -18.74 69.64 13.75
C PHE A 108 -19.67 69.25 14.91
N MET A 109 -20.30 70.22 15.58
CA MET A 109 -21.27 69.97 16.64
C MET A 109 -22.55 69.33 16.10
N ASN A 110 -23.02 69.72 14.90
CA ASN A 110 -24.13 69.05 14.20
C ASN A 110 -23.74 67.65 13.72
N TYR A 111 -22.50 67.43 13.31
CA TYR A 111 -21.97 66.13 12.94
C TYR A 111 -21.87 65.21 14.18
N CYS A 112 -21.37 65.71 15.32
CA CYS A 112 -21.33 64.97 16.59
C CYS A 112 -22.74 64.70 17.15
N ALA A 113 -23.69 65.64 17.00
CA ALA A 113 -25.08 65.45 17.42
C ALA A 113 -25.81 64.42 16.54
N ARG A 114 -25.58 64.43 15.21
CA ARG A 114 -26.17 63.47 14.25
C ARG A 114 -25.51 62.09 14.30
N ASN A 115 -24.23 62.01 14.64
CA ASN A 115 -23.43 60.78 14.64
C ASN A 115 -23.00 60.33 16.05
N SER A 116 -23.64 60.84 17.10
CA SER A 116 -23.36 60.50 18.51
C SER A 116 -23.31 58.99 18.78
N ARG A 117 -24.14 58.21 18.06
CA ARG A 117 -24.14 56.75 18.08
C ARG A 117 -22.90 56.11 17.43
N SER A 118 -22.47 56.63 16.28
CA SER A 118 -21.30 56.12 15.53
C SER A 118 -19.97 56.46 16.23
N ILE A 119 -19.89 57.61 16.91
CA ILE A 119 -18.69 58.03 17.63
C ILE A 119 -18.49 57.21 18.92
N ALA A 120 -19.57 56.79 19.57
CA ALA A 120 -19.52 55.83 20.68
C ALA A 120 -19.08 54.43 20.22
N GLU A 121 -19.53 53.99 19.03
CA GLU A 121 -19.12 52.73 18.40
C GLU A 121 -17.62 52.72 18.07
N ASP A 122 -17.06 53.80 17.51
CA ASP A 122 -15.64 53.91 17.18
C ASP A 122 -14.72 53.91 18.42
N SER A 123 -15.17 54.52 19.52
CA SER A 123 -14.42 54.56 20.79
C SER A 123 -14.35 53.18 21.46
N ILE A 124 -15.44 52.40 21.37
CA ILE A 124 -15.48 51.01 21.84
C ILE A 124 -14.55 50.13 20.99
N ASN A 125 -14.54 50.33 19.67
CA ASN A 125 -13.70 49.57 18.75
C ASN A 125 -12.20 49.83 18.98
N TYR A 126 -11.82 51.09 19.26
CA TYR A 126 -10.44 51.43 19.62
C TYR A 126 -10.01 50.82 20.97
N GLY A 127 -10.89 50.82 21.98
CA GLY A 127 -10.65 50.14 23.26
C GLY A 127 -10.45 48.63 23.09
N LYS A 128 -11.26 47.98 22.23
CA LYS A 128 -11.10 46.56 21.87
C LYS A 128 -9.75 46.29 21.18
N GLU A 129 -9.30 47.17 20.30
CA GLU A 129 -8.04 47.01 19.55
C GLU A 129 -6.80 47.14 20.46
N LEU A 130 -6.82 48.08 21.41
CA LEU A 130 -5.78 48.22 22.43
C LEU A 130 -5.67 46.98 23.33
N LEU A 131 -6.80 46.40 23.73
CA LEU A 131 -6.81 45.19 24.55
C LEU A 131 -6.41 43.94 23.77
N ARG A 132 -6.76 43.83 22.47
CA ARG A 132 -6.25 42.76 21.60
C ARG A 132 -4.72 42.74 21.57
N LYS A 133 -4.11 43.92 21.72
CA LYS A 133 -2.66 44.10 21.66
C LYS A 133 -1.96 43.93 23.00
N HIS A 134 -2.61 44.30 24.12
CA HIS A 134 -1.95 44.40 25.43
C HIS A 134 -2.47 43.46 26.51
N ASP A 135 -3.77 43.12 26.50
CA ASP A 135 -4.34 42.14 27.44
C ASP A 135 -5.60 41.49 26.83
N PRO A 136 -5.43 40.48 25.96
CA PRO A 136 -6.54 39.86 25.22
C PRO A 136 -7.58 39.21 26.12
N PHE A 137 -7.23 38.96 27.39
CA PHE A 137 -8.09 38.29 28.36
C PHE A 137 -9.24 39.20 28.84
N LEU A 138 -9.07 40.52 28.77
CA LEU A 138 -10.09 41.48 29.21
C LEU A 138 -11.10 41.86 28.11
N LEU A 139 -10.87 41.43 26.85
CA LEU A 139 -11.75 41.73 25.71
C LEU A 139 -13.23 41.38 25.90
N PRO A 140 -13.58 40.23 26.49
CA PRO A 140 -14.98 39.79 26.62
C PRO A 140 -15.80 40.65 27.59
N TYR A 141 -15.13 41.34 28.53
CA TYR A 141 -15.79 41.98 29.67
C TYR A 141 -16.15 43.45 29.44
N ILE A 142 -15.74 44.03 28.30
CA ILE A 142 -15.92 45.47 27.98
C ILE A 142 -17.08 45.73 27.01
N VAL A 143 -17.70 44.68 26.47
CA VAL A 143 -18.76 44.84 25.47
C VAL A 143 -20.03 45.41 26.10
N LYS A 144 -20.37 46.67 25.79
CA LYS A 144 -21.74 47.17 25.94
C LYS A 144 -22.49 46.93 24.63
N GLU A 145 -23.66 46.32 24.77
CA GLU A 145 -24.69 45.97 23.79
C GLU A 145 -24.48 46.38 22.31
N LYS A 146 -24.34 45.37 21.45
CA LYS A 146 -25.24 45.15 20.30
C LYS A 146 -25.16 43.67 19.88
N GLU A 147 -26.32 43.12 19.57
CA GLU A 147 -26.54 41.72 19.22
C GLU A 147 -25.74 41.36 17.95
N ASP A 148 -25.14 40.17 17.97
CA ASP A 148 -24.40 39.45 16.93
C ASP A 148 -22.89 39.69 16.69
N TYR A 149 -22.30 40.88 16.87
CA TYR A 149 -20.89 41.09 16.46
C TYR A 149 -19.78 40.78 17.50
N SER A 150 -20.09 40.14 18.65
CA SER A 150 -19.09 39.96 19.75
C SER A 150 -18.73 38.52 20.11
N VAL A 151 -19.59 37.56 19.78
CA VAL A 151 -19.45 36.17 20.24
C VAL A 151 -18.59 35.35 19.28
N GLU A 152 -18.85 35.46 17.98
CA GLU A 152 -18.14 34.70 16.95
C GLU A 152 -16.68 35.17 16.82
N GLU A 153 -16.40 36.47 16.95
CA GLU A 153 -15.03 36.99 17.02
C GLU A 153 -14.30 36.53 18.29
N TYR A 154 -14.98 36.47 19.44
CA TYR A 154 -14.42 35.94 20.68
C TYR A 154 -14.06 34.46 20.52
N ILE A 155 -14.99 33.66 19.99
CA ILE A 155 -14.78 32.26 19.63
C ILE A 155 -13.58 32.15 18.66
N ASN A 156 -13.54 32.91 17.57
CA ASN A 156 -12.42 32.83 16.64
C ASN A 156 -11.08 33.25 17.27
N SER A 157 -11.07 34.20 18.20
CA SER A 157 -9.86 34.60 18.94
C SER A 157 -9.40 33.53 19.95
N CYS A 158 -10.33 32.88 20.64
CA CYS A 158 -10.04 31.79 21.55
C CYS A 158 -9.57 30.56 20.78
N LEU A 159 -10.10 30.27 19.59
CA LEU A 159 -9.60 29.21 18.69
C LEU A 159 -8.15 29.47 18.26
N GLN A 160 -7.83 30.72 17.88
CA GLN A 160 -6.48 31.13 17.51
C GLN A 160 -5.48 31.14 18.68
N ALA A 161 -5.96 31.40 19.91
CA ALA A 161 -5.15 31.43 21.13
C ALA A 161 -5.00 30.04 21.78
N ALA A 162 -5.99 29.16 21.62
CA ALA A 162 -6.07 27.82 22.20
C ALA A 162 -4.93 26.90 21.77
N ASP A 163 -4.47 27.01 20.53
CA ASP A 163 -3.32 26.25 20.04
C ASP A 163 -1.98 26.80 20.59
N LYS A 164 -2.01 27.92 21.32
CA LYS A 164 -0.83 28.63 21.83
C LYS A 164 -0.81 28.81 23.35
N ARG A 165 -1.90 28.55 24.08
CA ARG A 165 -1.99 28.70 25.54
C ARG A 165 -2.29 27.35 26.19
N TYR A 166 -1.30 26.83 26.92
CA TYR A 166 -1.24 25.43 27.34
C TYR A 166 -1.70 25.18 28.78
N VAL A 167 -2.07 26.24 29.51
CA VAL A 167 -2.57 26.23 30.89
C VAL A 167 -3.50 27.44 31.04
N CYS A 168 -4.73 27.25 31.55
CA CYS A 168 -5.62 28.35 31.90
C CYS A 168 -5.48 28.56 33.41
N GLU A 169 -4.53 29.37 33.88
CA GLU A 169 -4.22 29.43 35.32
C GLU A 169 -5.33 30.10 36.16
N GLN A 170 -6.15 30.94 35.52
CA GLN A 170 -7.14 31.80 36.16
C GLN A 170 -8.45 31.84 35.38
N PHE A 171 -9.56 31.81 36.09
CA PHE A 171 -10.88 32.13 35.53
C PHE A 171 -11.62 33.12 36.44
N PRO A 172 -12.49 33.97 35.86
CA PRO A 172 -13.26 34.95 36.62
C PRO A 172 -14.34 34.27 37.44
N ILE A 173 -14.48 34.69 38.70
CA ILE A 173 -15.54 34.18 39.59
C ILE A 173 -16.53 35.25 40.02
N ASN A 174 -16.17 36.53 39.91
CA ASN A 174 -16.99 37.67 40.25
C ASN A 174 -16.55 38.89 39.44
N TYR A 175 -17.38 39.92 39.35
CA TYR A 175 -16.99 41.20 38.75
C TYR A 175 -17.17 42.31 39.79
N GLU A 176 -16.10 43.04 40.04
CA GLU A 176 -16.12 44.22 40.90
C GLU A 176 -16.19 45.46 40.01
N ARG A 177 -17.25 46.25 40.18
CA ARG A 177 -17.35 47.55 39.53
C ARG A 177 -16.33 48.50 40.15
N LYS A 178 -15.27 48.83 39.41
CA LYS A 178 -14.24 49.79 39.83
C LYS A 178 -14.22 50.99 38.90
N GLU A 179 -14.24 52.18 39.51
CA GLU A 179 -13.92 53.41 38.80
C GLU A 179 -12.41 53.45 38.60
N THR A 180 -11.98 53.24 37.37
CA THR A 180 -10.56 53.23 37.01
C THR A 180 -10.21 54.59 36.41
N LEU A 181 -9.17 55.23 36.95
CA LEU A 181 -8.67 56.50 36.44
C LEU A 181 -7.92 56.24 35.13
N CYS A 182 -8.54 56.61 34.01
CA CYS A 182 -7.87 56.67 32.72
C CYS A 182 -7.38 58.10 32.48
N TYR A 183 -6.17 58.19 31.91
CA TYR A 183 -5.43 59.39 31.51
C TYR A 183 -6.19 60.74 31.64
N GLY A 184 -5.72 61.63 32.50
CA GLY A 184 -6.24 62.99 32.62
C GLY A 184 -7.54 63.14 33.43
N ASN A 185 -7.65 62.45 34.57
CA ASN A 185 -8.79 62.53 35.50
C ASN A 185 -10.15 62.04 34.95
N ILE A 186 -10.15 61.21 33.89
CA ILE A 186 -11.37 60.59 33.36
C ILE A 186 -11.56 59.24 34.03
N TYR A 187 -12.62 59.11 34.82
CA TYR A 187 -12.96 57.86 35.48
C TYR A 187 -13.81 56.99 34.54
N VAL A 188 -13.29 55.82 34.16
CA VAL A 188 -14.04 54.80 33.43
C VAL A 188 -14.53 53.77 34.45
N THR A 189 -15.84 53.63 34.56
CA THR A 189 -16.45 52.55 35.35
C THR A 189 -16.30 51.25 34.57
N ALA A 190 -15.38 50.39 35.01
CA ALA A 190 -15.16 49.08 34.41
C ALA A 190 -15.55 47.99 35.41
N ASP A 191 -16.27 46.99 34.94
CA ASP A 191 -16.55 45.79 35.70
C ASP A 191 -15.30 44.88 35.57
N ILE A 192 -14.44 44.92 36.59
CA ILE A 192 -13.17 44.19 36.58
C ILE A 192 -13.41 42.80 37.17
N PRO A 193 -13.06 41.72 36.47
CA PRO A 193 -13.21 40.39 37.03
C PRO A 193 -12.26 40.17 38.21
N GLN A 194 -12.78 39.57 39.27
CA GLN A 194 -11.99 38.94 40.32
C GLN A 194 -11.66 37.52 39.88
N MET A 195 -10.37 37.26 39.71
CA MET A 195 -9.83 36.00 39.22
C MET A 195 -9.48 35.07 40.37
N ILE A 196 -9.74 33.77 40.19
CA ILE A 196 -9.24 32.73 41.09
C ILE A 196 -8.20 31.89 40.36
N ASN A 197 -7.08 31.66 41.03
CA ASN A 197 -6.10 30.64 40.63
C ASN A 197 -6.66 29.26 40.95
N TRP A 198 -6.81 28.41 39.93
CA TRP A 198 -7.27 27.02 40.11
C TRP A 198 -6.23 26.00 39.62
N GLN A 199 -5.09 26.46 39.11
CA GLN A 199 -3.94 25.63 38.77
C GLN A 199 -2.73 26.17 39.50
N ILE A 200 -2.49 25.69 40.72
CA ILE A 200 -1.35 26.11 41.53
C ILE A 200 -0.39 24.94 41.67
N GLU A 201 0.83 25.10 41.16
CA GLU A 201 1.87 24.07 41.29
C GLU A 201 2.06 23.69 42.76
N GLY A 202 1.97 22.39 43.05
CA GLY A 202 2.18 21.87 44.39
C GLY A 202 1.06 22.15 45.41
N LYS A 203 -0.09 22.71 45.01
CA LYS A 203 -1.25 22.90 45.88
C LYS A 203 -2.55 22.36 45.28
N SER A 204 -3.39 21.77 46.13
CA SER A 204 -4.77 21.42 45.77
C SER A 204 -5.54 22.65 45.33
N SER A 205 -6.36 22.47 44.30
CA SER A 205 -7.25 23.49 43.76
C SER A 205 -8.68 22.95 43.73
N TYR A 206 -9.13 22.46 44.88
CA TYR A 206 -10.52 22.07 45.10
C TYR A 206 -11.31 23.24 45.66
N PHE A 207 -12.60 23.28 45.35
CA PHE A 207 -13.48 24.37 45.75
C PHE A 207 -14.56 23.87 46.69
N HIS A 208 -14.88 24.66 47.70
CA HIS A 208 -16.05 24.46 48.56
C HIS A 208 -16.96 25.68 48.47
N LEU A 209 -18.21 25.44 48.07
CA LEU A 209 -19.27 26.44 47.86
C LEU A 209 -20.42 26.16 48.85
N SER A 210 -21.08 27.21 49.36
CA SER A 210 -22.20 27.10 50.30
C SER A 210 -23.49 26.58 49.65
N ILE A 211 -24.42 26.01 50.44
CA ILE A 211 -25.68 25.36 49.98
C ILE A 211 -26.63 26.33 49.25
N VAL A 212 -26.49 27.63 49.45
CA VAL A 212 -27.41 28.67 48.92
C VAL A 212 -27.04 29.08 47.48
N ASP A 213 -26.06 28.42 46.87
CA ASP A 213 -25.27 28.99 45.77
C ASP A 213 -25.23 28.14 44.48
N GLN A 214 -26.30 27.38 44.18
CA GLN A 214 -26.39 26.57 42.95
C GLN A 214 -26.09 27.38 41.67
N ALA A 215 -26.65 28.58 41.55
CA ALA A 215 -26.41 29.49 40.43
C ALA A 215 -24.95 29.97 40.33
N LYS A 216 -24.19 29.92 41.44
CA LYS A 216 -22.75 30.27 41.46
C LYS A 216 -21.89 29.11 40.96
N ALA A 217 -22.24 27.88 41.31
CA ALA A 217 -21.58 26.69 40.76
C ALA A 217 -21.79 26.62 39.24
N GLU A 218 -23.00 26.91 38.76
CA GLU A 218 -23.33 27.06 37.34
C GLU A 218 -22.46 28.10 36.64
N PHE A 219 -22.30 29.27 37.25
CA PHE A 219 -21.48 30.33 36.71
C PHE A 219 -20.01 29.91 36.55
N ILE A 220 -19.42 29.30 37.59
CA ILE A 220 -18.01 28.86 37.58
C ILE A 220 -17.78 27.80 36.49
N LEU A 221 -18.63 26.78 36.43
CA LEU A 221 -18.50 25.68 35.47
C LEU A 221 -18.66 26.17 34.03
N THR A 222 -19.58 27.10 33.80
CA THR A 222 -19.80 27.73 32.49
C THR A 222 -18.59 28.56 32.06
N GLU A 223 -17.99 29.33 32.97
CA GLU A 223 -16.75 30.06 32.71
C GLU A 223 -15.59 29.10 32.41
N MET A 224 -15.44 28.01 33.16
CA MET A 224 -14.43 26.99 32.87
C MET A 224 -14.61 26.43 31.45
N LEU A 225 -15.82 26.04 31.04
CA LEU A 225 -16.09 25.54 29.69
C LEU A 225 -15.77 26.56 28.59
N LEU A 226 -15.98 27.87 28.83
CA LEU A 226 -15.68 28.93 27.87
C LEU A 226 -14.18 29.20 27.70
N HIS A 227 -13.37 28.85 28.71
CA HIS A 227 -11.92 29.06 28.70
C HIS A 227 -11.15 27.84 28.19
N PHE A 228 -11.82 26.68 28.09
CA PHE A 228 -11.23 25.45 27.63
C PHE A 228 -11.60 25.14 26.19
N VAL A 229 -10.62 24.57 25.47
CA VAL A 229 -10.87 23.93 24.18
C VAL A 229 -11.86 22.78 24.38
N PRO A 230 -12.90 22.64 23.54
CA PRO A 230 -13.84 21.54 23.67
C PRO A 230 -13.11 20.20 23.69
N GLY A 231 -13.45 19.34 24.66
CA GLY A 231 -12.79 18.04 24.88
C GLY A 231 -11.52 18.07 25.73
N LYS A 232 -11.08 19.24 26.23
CA LYS A 232 -9.95 19.37 27.18
C LYS A 232 -10.37 19.53 28.64
N LEU A 233 -11.68 19.66 28.89
CA LEU A 233 -12.29 19.73 30.21
C LEU A 233 -13.53 18.83 30.22
N HIS A 234 -13.61 17.92 31.17
CA HIS A 234 -14.77 17.08 31.43
C HIS A 234 -15.37 17.45 32.78
N ILE A 235 -16.69 17.45 32.88
CA ILE A 235 -17.41 17.78 34.12
C ILE A 235 -18.34 16.62 34.44
N THR A 236 -18.17 16.01 35.61
CA THR A 236 -19.05 14.95 36.12
C THR A 236 -19.84 15.49 37.31
N GLY A 237 -21.17 15.51 37.21
CA GLY A 237 -22.05 15.92 38.30
C GLY A 237 -22.48 14.74 39.17
N VAL A 238 -22.53 14.91 40.49
CA VAL A 238 -22.97 13.88 41.44
C VAL A 238 -24.03 14.46 42.37
N ASP A 239 -25.26 13.96 42.26
CA ASP A 239 -26.42 14.37 43.08
C ASP A 239 -27.14 13.12 43.60
N LEU A 240 -26.67 12.62 44.74
CA LEU A 240 -27.19 11.40 45.37
C LEU A 240 -28.53 11.62 46.08
N ASN A 241 -28.90 12.87 46.34
CA ASN A 241 -30.14 13.25 47.03
C ASN A 241 -31.28 13.59 46.07
N PHE A 242 -31.08 13.44 44.75
CA PHE A 242 -32.05 13.79 43.71
C PHE A 242 -32.60 15.22 43.89
N THR A 243 -31.72 16.15 44.28
CA THR A 243 -32.07 17.55 44.56
C THR A 243 -32.43 18.34 43.32
N SER A 244 -32.36 17.73 42.13
CA SER A 244 -32.54 18.38 40.82
C SER A 244 -31.54 19.50 40.57
N ALA A 245 -30.46 19.54 41.35
CA ALA A 245 -29.47 20.62 41.31
C ALA A 245 -28.72 20.72 39.98
N PHE A 246 -28.68 19.61 39.24
CA PHE A 246 -28.10 19.55 37.90
C PHE A 246 -29.13 19.67 36.75
N GLU A 247 -30.40 19.98 37.01
CA GLU A 247 -31.39 20.12 35.92
C GLU A 247 -31.10 21.28 34.95
N ASN A 248 -30.59 22.40 35.46
CA ASN A 248 -30.14 23.49 34.59
C ASN A 248 -28.89 23.11 33.80
N PHE A 249 -28.05 22.21 34.34
CA PHE A 249 -26.89 21.64 33.67
C PHE A 249 -27.27 20.60 32.61
N LYS A 250 -28.46 19.99 32.65
CA LYS A 250 -28.96 19.18 31.52
C LYS A 250 -29.09 20.00 30.24
N GLN A 251 -29.33 21.32 30.33
CA GLN A 251 -29.33 22.19 29.15
C GLN A 251 -27.93 22.35 28.52
N LEU A 252 -26.90 22.03 29.30
CA LEU A 252 -25.51 21.95 28.89
C LEU A 252 -25.10 20.52 28.49
N ASP A 253 -25.96 19.49 28.53
CA ASP A 253 -25.58 18.10 28.16
C ASP A 253 -25.00 18.00 26.74
N ASP A 254 -25.46 18.83 25.79
CA ASP A 254 -24.89 18.88 24.43
C ASP A 254 -23.41 19.36 24.43
N VAL A 255 -23.01 20.09 25.47
CA VAL A 255 -21.72 20.82 25.60
C VAL A 255 -20.80 20.17 26.65
N MET A 256 -21.37 19.63 27.73
CA MET A 256 -20.65 18.94 28.79
C MET A 256 -20.19 17.58 28.29
N VAL A 257 -18.90 17.29 28.44
CA VAL A 257 -18.32 16.02 27.98
C VAL A 257 -18.45 14.91 29.05
N GLY A 258 -19.25 15.11 30.10
CA GLY A 258 -19.36 14.16 31.22
C GLY A 258 -20.79 13.87 31.68
N GLU A 259 -20.93 12.87 32.54
CA GLU A 259 -22.22 12.29 32.96
C GLU A 259 -22.72 12.87 34.30
N THR A 260 -24.04 12.79 34.54
CA THR A 260 -24.64 13.06 35.86
C THR A 260 -24.92 11.74 36.57
N ILE A 261 -24.31 11.54 37.73
CA ILE A 261 -24.45 10.35 38.56
C ILE A 261 -25.47 10.62 39.66
N LEU A 262 -26.57 9.86 39.65
CA LEU A 262 -27.67 9.98 40.60
C LEU A 262 -27.72 8.82 41.62
N GLN A 263 -27.03 7.72 41.35
CA GLN A 263 -27.05 6.52 42.18
C GLN A 263 -25.69 6.24 42.80
N LEU A 264 -25.68 5.84 44.08
CA LEU A 264 -24.46 5.52 44.82
C LEU A 264 -23.69 4.34 44.18
N GLY A 265 -24.40 3.35 43.63
CA GLY A 265 -23.76 2.20 42.98
C GLY A 265 -22.95 2.56 41.74
N ASP A 266 -23.43 3.52 40.94
CA ASP A 266 -22.72 3.98 39.74
C ASP A 266 -21.59 4.94 40.09
N LEU A 267 -21.76 5.74 41.15
CA LEU A 267 -20.67 6.55 41.71
C LEU A 267 -19.48 5.67 42.13
N LEU A 268 -19.74 4.56 42.83
CA LEU A 268 -18.67 3.65 43.26
C LEU A 268 -17.92 3.00 42.08
N LYS A 269 -18.62 2.64 41.00
CA LYS A 269 -17.98 2.16 39.77
C LYS A 269 -17.12 3.24 39.12
N GLN A 270 -17.65 4.46 39.02
CA GLN A 270 -16.92 5.56 38.40
C GLN A 270 -15.67 5.96 39.19
N ILE A 271 -15.74 5.91 40.53
CA ILE A 271 -14.58 6.13 41.40
C ILE A 271 -13.47 5.08 41.13
N GLN A 272 -13.80 3.83 40.81
CA GLN A 272 -12.80 2.83 40.43
C GLN A 272 -12.12 3.18 39.10
N VAL A 273 -12.88 3.66 38.11
CA VAL A 273 -12.35 4.14 36.83
C VAL A 273 -11.41 5.32 37.05
N TRP A 274 -11.82 6.32 37.82
CA TRP A 274 -11.00 7.48 38.15
C TRP A 274 -9.72 7.11 38.88
N ASN A 275 -9.76 6.20 39.85
CA ASN A 275 -8.56 5.75 40.56
C ASN A 275 -7.56 5.06 39.62
N SER A 276 -8.03 4.18 38.72
CA SER A 276 -7.17 3.54 37.70
C SER A 276 -6.52 4.57 36.77
N GLU A 277 -7.28 5.56 36.33
CA GLU A 277 -6.81 6.62 35.45
C GLU A 277 -5.81 7.55 36.16
N ILE A 278 -6.04 7.88 37.43
CA ILE A 278 -5.09 8.63 38.28
C ILE A 278 -3.76 7.89 38.37
N GLU A 279 -3.76 6.58 38.64
CA GLU A 279 -2.54 5.78 38.72
C GLU A 279 -1.78 5.76 37.39
N LYS A 280 -2.49 5.61 36.27
CA LYS A 280 -1.91 5.66 34.93
C LYS A 280 -1.25 7.02 34.65
N ARG A 281 -2.00 8.12 34.82
CA ARG A 281 -1.51 9.48 34.58
C ARG A 281 -0.35 9.84 35.50
N PHE A 282 -0.40 9.41 36.76
CA PHE A 282 0.68 9.68 37.71
C PHE A 282 2.00 9.01 37.29
N ARG A 283 1.94 7.78 36.74
CA ARG A 283 3.14 7.08 36.21
C ARG A 283 3.72 7.75 34.98
N GLU A 284 2.87 8.24 34.07
CA GLU A 284 3.28 8.79 32.77
C GLU A 284 3.70 10.28 32.85
N ALA A 285 2.92 11.08 33.58
CA ALA A 285 3.06 12.54 33.62
C ALA A 285 3.66 13.07 34.93
N GLY A 286 3.46 12.38 36.05
CA GLY A 286 3.82 12.87 37.38
C GLY A 286 2.95 14.05 37.80
N ASP A 287 3.46 15.27 37.59
CA ASP A 287 2.71 16.52 37.77
C ASP A 287 2.15 16.99 36.42
N ILE A 288 0.83 17.07 36.32
CA ILE A 288 0.14 17.31 35.06
C ILE A 288 0.44 18.69 34.48
N ILE A 289 0.62 19.70 35.33
CA ILE A 289 0.90 21.08 34.91
C ILE A 289 2.27 21.12 34.25
N LYS A 290 3.28 20.51 34.88
CA LYS A 290 4.63 20.39 34.29
C LYS A 290 4.61 19.61 32.98
N TYR A 291 3.81 18.55 32.92
CA TYR A 291 3.71 17.70 31.74
C TYR A 291 3.11 18.46 30.54
N HIS A 292 2.01 19.18 30.72
CA HIS A 292 1.40 20.00 29.67
C HIS A 292 2.31 21.16 29.25
N LEU A 293 3.00 21.81 30.19
CA LEU A 293 3.98 22.86 29.89
C LEU A 293 5.13 22.34 29.01
N ARG A 294 5.66 21.15 29.30
CA ARG A 294 6.71 20.51 28.48
C ARG A 294 6.20 20.16 27.08
N LYS A 295 4.98 19.63 26.98
CA LYS A 295 4.37 19.23 25.71
C LYS A 295 3.85 20.40 24.89
N LYS A 296 3.72 21.59 25.50
CA LYS A 296 3.10 22.76 24.89
C LYS A 296 1.73 22.40 24.30
N ARG A 297 0.93 21.63 25.05
CA ARG A 297 -0.48 21.32 24.79
C ARG A 297 -1.08 20.57 25.98
N ILE A 298 -2.40 20.68 26.15
CA ILE A 298 -3.16 19.87 27.12
C ILE A 298 -3.28 18.46 26.55
N GLU A 299 -2.41 17.54 26.95
CA GLU A 299 -2.40 16.15 26.47
C GLU A 299 -3.56 15.35 27.07
N TYR A 300 -3.62 15.30 28.40
CA TYR A 300 -4.73 14.71 29.15
C TYR A 300 -5.74 15.79 29.53
N PRO A 301 -7.04 15.57 29.26
CA PRO A 301 -8.10 16.49 29.67
C PRO A 301 -8.23 16.55 31.18
N TYR A 302 -8.62 17.73 31.70
CA TYR A 302 -8.94 17.91 33.11
C TYR A 302 -10.32 17.33 33.42
N GLU A 303 -10.44 16.65 34.56
CA GLU A 303 -11.69 16.09 35.08
C GLU A 303 -12.16 16.91 36.27
N VAL A 304 -13.35 17.50 36.19
CA VAL A 304 -13.97 18.29 37.26
C VAL A 304 -15.15 17.52 37.82
N ILE A 305 -15.05 17.10 39.07
CA ILE A 305 -16.08 16.35 39.79
C ILE A 305 -16.86 17.33 40.65
N VAL A 306 -18.16 17.49 40.37
CA VAL A 306 -19.05 18.40 41.10
C VAL A 306 -19.95 17.58 42.01
N LEU A 307 -19.78 17.76 43.32
CA LEU A 307 -20.47 17.01 44.36
C LEU A 307 -21.51 17.91 45.02
N TYR A 308 -22.79 17.57 44.88
CA TYR A 308 -23.88 18.40 45.38
C TYR A 308 -24.53 17.80 46.63
N ASP A 309 -24.69 18.63 47.66
CA ASP A 309 -25.40 18.35 48.91
C ASP A 309 -25.07 16.99 49.54
N LEU A 310 -23.78 16.67 49.63
CA LEU A 310 -23.33 15.45 50.29
C LEU A 310 -23.70 15.46 51.79
N PRO A 311 -24.05 14.30 52.36
CA PRO A 311 -24.31 14.21 53.79
C PRO A 311 -23.05 14.54 54.62
N GLN A 312 -23.22 15.25 55.74
CA GLN A 312 -22.12 15.69 56.62
C GLN A 312 -21.25 14.53 57.16
N GLN A 313 -21.82 13.34 57.25
CA GLN A 313 -21.14 12.07 57.51
C GLN A 313 -21.38 11.14 56.32
N LEU A 314 -20.30 10.80 55.61
CA LEU A 314 -20.33 9.83 54.53
C LEU A 314 -20.15 8.41 55.10
N ASP A 315 -20.68 7.42 54.38
CA ASP A 315 -20.41 6.01 54.66
C ASP A 315 -18.91 5.70 54.52
N SER A 316 -18.40 4.87 55.42
CA SER A 316 -17.04 4.37 55.48
C SER A 316 -16.51 3.85 54.13
N HIS A 317 -17.36 3.20 53.34
CA HIS A 317 -16.98 2.65 52.04
C HIS A 317 -16.74 3.73 50.98
N LEU A 318 -17.55 4.79 50.97
CA LEU A 318 -17.39 5.92 50.04
C LEU A 318 -16.18 6.78 50.44
N THR A 319 -15.99 6.99 51.75
CA THR A 319 -14.87 7.75 52.29
C THR A 319 -13.53 7.12 51.94
N GLU A 320 -13.39 5.79 52.04
CA GLU A 320 -12.15 5.12 51.65
C GLU A 320 -11.93 5.14 50.13
N ALA A 321 -13.00 5.00 49.33
CA ALA A 321 -12.91 5.02 47.86
C ALA A 321 -12.47 6.38 47.29
N MET A 322 -12.94 7.48 47.89
CA MET A 322 -12.62 8.87 47.47
C MET A 322 -11.28 9.38 47.97
N LYS A 323 -10.70 8.74 48.99
CA LYS A 323 -9.48 9.19 49.68
C LYS A 323 -8.28 9.38 48.75
N SER A 324 -8.11 8.48 47.78
CA SER A 324 -7.02 8.56 46.79
C SER A 324 -7.21 9.74 45.84
N ILE A 325 -8.44 9.93 45.34
CA ILE A 325 -8.81 11.04 44.46
C ILE A 325 -8.59 12.38 45.17
N ILE A 326 -9.03 12.53 46.42
CA ILE A 326 -8.87 13.78 47.19
C ILE A 326 -7.39 14.08 47.46
N ARG A 327 -6.57 13.08 47.78
CA ARG A 327 -5.16 13.33 48.09
C ARG A 327 -4.29 13.61 46.87
N ASN A 328 -4.53 12.86 45.79
CA ASN A 328 -3.60 12.81 44.65
C ASN A 328 -4.21 13.30 43.33
N GLY A 329 -5.53 13.39 43.21
CA GLY A 329 -6.21 13.68 41.96
C GLY A 329 -5.80 15.02 41.34
N TRP A 330 -5.66 16.06 42.15
CA TRP A 330 -5.29 17.41 41.67
C TRP A 330 -3.92 17.45 40.99
N ARG A 331 -3.00 16.52 41.31
CA ARG A 331 -1.67 16.43 40.69
C ARG A 331 -1.72 15.89 39.26
N VAL A 332 -2.78 15.16 38.92
CA VAL A 332 -2.96 14.48 37.62
C VAL A 332 -4.18 14.99 36.83
N GLY A 333 -4.71 16.15 37.23
CA GLY A 333 -5.74 16.88 36.50
C GLY A 333 -7.18 16.57 36.94
N PHE A 334 -7.39 15.96 38.11
CA PHE A 334 -8.71 15.77 38.70
C PHE A 334 -8.99 16.85 39.76
N HIS A 335 -10.05 17.62 39.58
CA HIS A 335 -10.48 18.71 40.46
C HIS A 335 -11.85 18.44 41.05
N ILE A 336 -12.07 18.82 42.30
CA ILE A 336 -13.32 18.59 43.02
C ILE A 336 -13.95 19.92 43.39
N ILE A 337 -15.24 20.07 43.12
CA ILE A 337 -16.08 21.18 43.57
C ILE A 337 -17.18 20.61 44.45
N VAL A 338 -17.19 20.98 45.73
CA VAL A 338 -18.25 20.60 46.68
C VAL A 338 -19.22 21.75 46.82
N VAL A 339 -20.50 21.51 46.54
CA VAL A 339 -21.57 22.48 46.73
C VAL A 339 -22.43 22.01 47.91
N GLY A 340 -22.48 22.80 48.98
CA GLY A 340 -23.21 22.49 50.19
C GLY A 340 -22.34 22.09 51.36
N ASN A 341 -22.71 21.02 52.06
CA ASN A 341 -21.95 20.59 53.24
C ASN A 341 -20.66 19.88 52.85
N LEU A 342 -19.51 20.40 53.30
CA LEU A 342 -18.24 19.68 53.21
C LEU A 342 -18.23 18.55 54.24
N PRO A 343 -18.05 17.27 53.85
CA PRO A 343 -17.99 16.15 54.78
C PRO A 343 -16.92 16.35 55.86
N SER A 344 -17.29 16.10 57.11
CA SER A 344 -16.40 16.28 58.28
C SER A 344 -15.13 15.41 58.24
N GLN A 345 -15.16 14.32 57.46
CA GLN A 345 -14.06 13.37 57.29
C GLN A 345 -13.00 13.86 56.28
N TRP A 346 -13.24 14.94 55.55
CA TRP A 346 -12.33 15.44 54.51
C TRP A 346 -11.40 16.54 55.04
N GLU A 347 -10.17 16.56 54.51
CA GLU A 347 -9.13 17.51 54.90
C GLU A 347 -9.49 18.92 54.39
N LYS A 348 -10.09 19.76 55.24
CA LYS A 348 -10.57 21.11 54.89
C LYS A 348 -9.49 21.99 54.23
N GLU A 349 -8.23 21.80 54.59
CA GLU A 349 -7.08 22.55 54.06
C GLU A 349 -6.84 22.33 52.55
N LEU A 350 -7.39 21.25 51.97
CA LEU A 350 -7.30 20.97 50.53
C LEU A 350 -8.36 21.72 49.71
N PHE A 351 -9.34 22.33 50.37
CA PHE A 351 -10.45 23.04 49.75
C PHE A 351 -10.29 24.54 49.97
N VAL A 352 -10.39 25.30 48.89
CA VAL A 352 -10.46 26.75 48.93
C VAL A 352 -11.92 27.13 49.16
N GLU A 353 -12.22 27.67 50.34
CA GLU A 353 -13.50 28.31 50.62
C GLU A 353 -13.60 29.59 49.76
N THR A 354 -14.65 29.69 48.97
CA THR A 354 -14.96 30.90 48.20
C THR A 354 -16.43 31.21 48.33
N ASP A 355 -16.75 32.46 48.69
CA ASP A 355 -18.14 32.93 48.82
C ASP A 355 -18.86 33.02 47.45
N GLY A 356 -18.15 32.76 46.34
CA GLY A 356 -18.63 32.93 44.98
C GLY A 356 -19.12 34.37 44.68
N PRO A 357 -19.67 34.64 43.49
CA PRO A 357 -20.17 35.97 43.17
C PRO A 357 -21.38 36.34 44.04
N LYS A 358 -21.44 37.58 44.55
CA LYS A 358 -22.73 38.15 44.98
C LYS A 358 -23.58 38.35 43.73
N MET A 359 -24.59 37.51 43.50
CA MET A 359 -25.59 37.73 42.45
C MET A 359 -26.47 38.93 42.78
N LEU A 360 -25.91 40.14 42.76
CA LEU A 360 -26.68 41.29 42.33
C LEU A 360 -26.83 41.08 40.83
N ALA A 361 -28.06 40.94 40.34
CA ALA A 361 -28.33 40.82 38.91
C ALA A 361 -27.69 42.02 38.18
N VAL A 362 -26.46 41.86 37.70
CA VAL A 362 -25.79 42.86 36.87
C VAL A 362 -26.38 42.71 35.48
N ALA A 363 -27.48 43.41 35.25
CA ALA A 363 -28.21 43.46 33.98
C ALA A 363 -27.34 43.93 32.78
N ASN A 364 -26.09 44.35 33.02
CA ASN A 364 -25.27 45.07 32.05
C ASN A 364 -23.91 44.41 31.75
N THR A 365 -23.70 43.12 32.07
CA THR A 365 -22.58 42.37 31.45
C THR A 365 -23.01 41.83 30.09
N PRO A 366 -22.16 41.88 29.05
CA PRO A 366 -22.50 41.42 27.68
C PRO A 366 -22.89 39.95 27.61
N ILE A 367 -22.34 39.14 28.52
CA ILE A 367 -22.65 37.70 28.67
C ILE A 367 -23.87 37.50 29.60
N GLY A 368 -24.75 38.51 29.65
CA GLY A 368 -25.88 38.65 30.56
C GLY A 368 -26.84 37.47 30.45
N THR A 369 -27.18 36.91 31.60
CA THR A 369 -28.01 35.71 31.83
C THR A 369 -27.35 34.37 31.48
N ALA A 370 -27.65 33.34 32.27
CA ALA A 370 -27.16 31.98 32.07
C ALA A 370 -27.50 31.44 30.66
N SER A 371 -28.65 31.81 30.11
CA SER A 371 -29.10 31.40 28.78
C SER A 371 -28.19 31.89 27.66
N LYS A 372 -27.69 33.13 27.69
CA LYS A 372 -26.75 33.63 26.66
C LYS A 372 -25.40 32.93 26.73
N ARG A 373 -24.95 32.55 27.94
CA ARG A 373 -23.69 31.80 28.12
C ARG A 373 -23.74 30.42 27.49
N ILE A 374 -24.86 29.72 27.68
CA ILE A 374 -25.11 28.42 27.08
C ILE A 374 -25.12 28.52 25.54
N GLU A 375 -25.73 29.57 24.98
CA GLU A 375 -25.75 29.78 23.53
C GLU A 375 -24.34 30.02 22.94
N ILE A 376 -23.51 30.82 23.63
CA ILE A 376 -22.11 31.06 23.26
C ILE A 376 -21.31 29.75 23.28
N LEU A 377 -21.51 28.94 24.32
CA LEU A 377 -20.87 27.63 24.46
C LEU A 377 -21.25 26.67 23.31
N LYS A 378 -22.53 26.63 22.91
CA LYS A 378 -22.97 25.83 21.76
C LYS A 378 -22.33 26.30 20.45
N LYS A 379 -22.26 27.62 20.22
CA LYS A 379 -21.58 28.21 19.06
C LYS A 379 -20.06 27.92 19.08
N TRP A 380 -19.42 28.00 20.24
CA TRP A 380 -18.00 27.68 20.45
C TRP A 380 -17.68 26.24 20.03
N GLN A 381 -18.46 25.28 20.51
CA GLN A 381 -18.31 23.86 20.18
C GLN A 381 -18.52 23.60 18.68
N GLN A 382 -19.53 24.22 18.06
CA GLN A 382 -19.79 24.08 16.63
C GLN A 382 -18.65 24.66 15.77
N CYS A 383 -18.14 25.84 16.12
CA CYS A 383 -17.02 26.45 15.41
C CYS A 383 -15.75 25.61 15.54
N TYR A 384 -15.47 25.08 16.74
CA TYR A 384 -14.32 24.20 16.97
C TYR A 384 -14.41 22.91 16.14
N GLN A 385 -15.59 22.28 16.07
CA GLN A 385 -15.81 21.10 15.23
C GLN A 385 -15.59 21.40 13.73
N ASN A 386 -16.05 22.56 13.26
CA ASN A 386 -15.82 22.99 11.88
C ASN A 386 -14.34 23.26 11.61
N PHE A 387 -13.66 23.96 12.53
CA PHE A 387 -12.22 24.22 12.44
C PHE A 387 -11.40 22.93 12.43
N GLN A 388 -11.73 21.94 13.28
CA GLN A 388 -11.07 20.64 13.26
C GLN A 388 -11.26 19.91 11.94
N LYS A 389 -12.48 19.93 11.36
CA LYS A 389 -12.73 19.33 10.04
C LYS A 389 -11.92 20.02 8.94
N GLU A 390 -11.87 21.35 8.93
CA GLU A 390 -11.09 22.11 7.94
C GLU A 390 -9.59 21.86 8.08
N LEU A 391 -9.07 21.82 9.31
CA LEU A 391 -7.66 21.52 9.57
C LEU A 391 -7.27 20.11 9.11
N SER A 392 -8.09 19.10 9.41
CA SER A 392 -7.89 17.73 8.91
C SER A 392 -7.90 17.68 7.38
N GLN A 393 -8.85 18.35 6.73
CA GLN A 393 -8.92 18.41 5.26
C GLN A 393 -7.73 19.16 4.62
N GLN A 394 -7.16 20.15 5.32
CA GLN A 394 -5.99 20.86 4.83
C GLN A 394 -4.73 20.00 4.97
N GLN A 395 -4.56 19.31 6.10
CA GLN A 395 -3.46 18.37 6.32
C GLN A 395 -3.46 17.21 5.32
N GLU A 396 -4.64 16.65 5.01
CA GLU A 396 -4.79 15.62 3.97
C GLU A 396 -4.38 16.14 2.58
N ARG A 397 -4.82 17.35 2.20
CA ARG A 397 -4.45 17.98 0.92
C ARG A 397 -2.96 18.27 0.81
N GLU A 398 -2.34 18.78 1.86
CA GLU A 398 -0.90 19.05 1.88
C GLU A 398 -0.08 17.75 1.77
N ALA A 399 -0.50 16.68 2.45
CA ALA A 399 0.12 15.36 2.33
C ALA A 399 0.01 14.78 0.91
N GLU A 400 -1.15 14.90 0.27
CA GLU A 400 -1.35 14.47 -1.13
C GLU A 400 -0.47 15.26 -2.12
N LEU A 401 -0.38 16.58 -1.97
CA LEU A 401 0.47 17.44 -2.80
C LEU A 401 1.96 17.09 -2.64
N GLN A 402 2.41 16.90 -1.40
CA GLN A 402 3.80 16.54 -1.12
C GLN A 402 4.14 15.16 -1.72
N LYS A 403 3.20 14.22 -1.65
CA LYS A 403 3.33 12.90 -2.27
C LYS A 403 3.43 12.99 -3.81
N GLN A 404 2.61 13.81 -4.45
CA GLN A 404 2.68 14.03 -5.90
C GLN A 404 4.04 14.60 -6.31
N GLN A 405 4.55 15.61 -5.58
CA GLN A 405 5.84 16.23 -5.86
C GLN A 405 7.01 15.25 -5.74
N ILE A 406 7.04 14.40 -4.71
CA ILE A 406 8.10 13.38 -4.55
C ILE A 406 8.12 12.46 -5.75
N GLN A 407 6.94 12.02 -6.20
CA GLN A 407 6.84 11.09 -7.34
C GLN A 407 7.29 11.73 -8.66
N GLU A 408 6.82 12.94 -8.96
CA GLU A 408 7.27 13.70 -10.13
C GLU A 408 8.78 13.97 -10.09
N THR A 409 9.35 14.15 -8.90
CA THR A 409 10.79 14.25 -8.72
C THR A 409 11.48 12.91 -9.00
N MET A 410 10.89 11.79 -8.57
CA MET A 410 11.43 10.45 -8.79
C MET A 410 11.42 10.03 -10.26
N THR A 411 10.49 10.51 -11.09
CA THR A 411 10.50 10.19 -12.53
C THR A 411 11.66 10.86 -13.26
N VAL A 412 12.04 12.08 -12.86
CA VAL A 412 13.11 12.85 -13.51
C VAL A 412 14.49 12.66 -12.88
N THR A 413 14.56 12.25 -11.62
CA THR A 413 15.85 12.06 -10.94
C THR A 413 16.59 10.81 -11.44
N PRO A 414 17.92 10.84 -11.51
CA PRO A 414 18.72 9.67 -11.86
C PRO A 414 18.45 8.49 -10.91
N TYR A 415 18.56 7.27 -11.45
CA TYR A 415 18.42 6.06 -10.66
C TYR A 415 19.46 5.98 -9.54
N GLN A 416 19.02 5.45 -8.39
CA GLN A 416 19.88 5.03 -7.30
C GLN A 416 20.25 3.54 -7.46
N ASP A 417 21.25 3.08 -6.70
CA ASP A 417 21.77 1.71 -6.74
C ASP A 417 21.21 0.88 -5.56
N ALA A 418 20.21 0.04 -5.84
CA ALA A 418 19.56 -0.79 -4.82
C ALA A 418 20.50 -1.81 -4.16
N ALA A 419 21.61 -2.15 -4.82
CA ALA A 419 22.57 -3.08 -4.24
C ALA A 419 23.34 -2.46 -3.06
N LYS A 420 23.45 -1.13 -3.00
CA LYS A 420 24.09 -0.41 -1.87
C LYS A 420 23.15 -0.22 -0.69
N GLU A 421 21.91 0.18 -1.00
CA GLU A 421 20.88 0.49 -0.02
C GLU A 421 19.51 0.31 -0.68
N PHE A 422 18.60 -0.39 0.00
CA PHE A 422 17.21 -0.46 -0.38
C PHE A 422 16.37 0.17 0.74
N SER A 423 15.91 1.39 0.49
CA SER A 423 15.01 2.14 1.37
C SER A 423 14.01 2.90 0.50
N ILE A 424 12.70 2.69 0.70
CA ILE A 424 11.65 3.38 -0.04
C ILE A 424 10.61 3.94 0.93
N GLU A 425 10.09 5.13 0.65
CA GLU A 425 9.00 5.70 1.45
C GLU A 425 7.70 4.97 1.13
N VAL A 426 6.94 4.55 2.15
CA VAL A 426 5.70 3.76 1.97
C VAL A 426 4.49 4.30 2.71
N GLY A 427 4.65 5.42 3.42
CA GLY A 427 3.55 6.02 4.16
C GLY A 427 3.98 7.08 5.16
N THR A 428 3.02 7.53 5.97
CA THR A 428 3.21 8.61 6.95
C THR A 428 2.53 8.31 8.28
N ASN A 429 3.11 8.81 9.37
CA ASN A 429 2.49 8.89 10.69
C ASN A 429 2.73 10.27 11.32
N ASP A 430 2.32 10.44 12.57
CA ASP A 430 2.49 11.70 13.34
C ASP A 430 3.95 12.17 13.47
N GLN A 431 4.92 11.28 13.26
CA GLN A 431 6.36 11.56 13.35
C GLN A 431 7.01 11.82 11.98
N GLY A 432 6.29 11.59 10.88
CA GLY A 432 6.75 11.85 9.51
C GLY A 432 6.60 10.64 8.58
N ARG A 433 7.44 10.61 7.53
CA ARG A 433 7.50 9.55 6.52
C ARG A 433 8.10 8.27 7.09
N ILE A 434 7.52 7.14 6.72
CA ILE A 434 8.00 5.80 7.08
C ILE A 434 8.63 5.13 5.87
N ASN A 435 9.80 4.53 6.09
CA ASN A 435 10.53 3.80 5.07
C ASN A 435 10.34 2.29 5.22
N PHE A 436 10.16 1.62 4.09
CA PHE A 436 10.35 0.18 3.93
C PHE A 436 11.79 -0.07 3.50
N VAL A 437 12.50 -0.89 4.27
CA VAL A 437 13.95 -1.11 4.12
C VAL A 437 14.20 -2.59 3.86
N LEU A 438 15.21 -2.91 3.05
CA LEU A 438 15.77 -4.24 2.91
C LEU A 438 17.30 -4.18 3.04
N ASP A 439 17.87 -4.97 3.94
CA ASP A 439 19.31 -5.05 4.20
C ASP A 439 19.75 -6.45 4.64
N GLU A 440 21.05 -6.64 4.87
CA GLU A 440 21.63 -7.93 5.20
C GLU A 440 21.53 -8.32 6.70
N ILE A 441 21.06 -7.41 7.58
CA ILE A 441 21.21 -7.52 9.04
C ILE A 441 19.87 -7.35 9.78
N SER A 442 19.27 -6.16 9.69
CA SER A 442 18.12 -5.73 10.49
C SER A 442 16.81 -5.90 9.74
N HIS A 443 16.83 -5.70 8.42
CA HIS A 443 15.66 -5.71 7.56
C HIS A 443 15.78 -6.75 6.44
N VAL A 444 15.85 -8.01 6.83
CA VAL A 444 16.21 -9.12 5.93
C VAL A 444 15.06 -9.52 5.02
N HIS A 445 13.93 -9.87 5.60
CA HIS A 445 12.74 -10.36 4.89
C HIS A 445 11.48 -9.80 5.54
N SER A 446 10.45 -9.56 4.72
CA SER A 446 9.21 -8.93 5.15
C SER A 446 8.03 -9.87 4.95
N PHE A 447 7.03 -9.72 5.83
CA PHE A 447 5.77 -10.46 5.75
C PHE A 447 4.59 -9.51 5.93
N ILE A 448 3.66 -9.51 4.99
CA ILE A 448 2.54 -8.57 4.90
C ILE A 448 1.23 -9.36 5.09
N ILE A 449 0.47 -9.03 6.12
CA ILE A 449 -0.83 -9.69 6.38
C ILE A 449 -1.93 -8.64 6.34
N GLY A 450 -2.99 -8.91 5.60
CA GLY A 450 -4.15 -8.03 5.57
C GLY A 450 -5.35 -8.67 4.87
N GLN A 451 -6.50 -8.67 5.53
CA GLN A 451 -7.74 -9.23 4.98
C GLN A 451 -8.20 -8.45 3.73
N THR A 452 -9.16 -9.00 2.99
CA THR A 452 -9.77 -8.29 1.85
C THR A 452 -10.29 -6.91 2.29
N GLY A 453 -9.97 -5.86 1.52
CA GLY A 453 -10.36 -4.48 1.82
C GLY A 453 -9.47 -3.74 2.84
N SER A 454 -8.44 -4.40 3.40
CA SER A 454 -7.49 -3.78 4.34
C SER A 454 -6.51 -2.80 3.68
N GLY A 455 -6.32 -2.89 2.36
CA GLY A 455 -5.32 -2.10 1.63
C GLY A 455 -4.04 -2.88 1.25
N LYS A 456 -3.98 -4.20 1.49
CA LYS A 456 -2.80 -5.05 1.14
C LYS A 456 -2.31 -4.84 -0.30
N SER A 457 -3.18 -5.00 -1.30
CA SER A 457 -2.78 -4.87 -2.72
C SER A 457 -2.23 -3.46 -3.02
N VAL A 458 -2.83 -2.42 -2.44
CA VAL A 458 -2.36 -1.03 -2.59
C VAL A 458 -0.95 -0.89 -2.02
N PHE A 459 -0.70 -1.43 -0.82
CA PHE A 459 0.61 -1.38 -0.18
C PHE A 459 1.69 -2.13 -0.98
N LEU A 460 1.36 -3.28 -1.57
CA LEU A 460 2.26 -4.01 -2.46
C LEU A 460 2.60 -3.20 -3.74
N HIS A 461 1.59 -2.55 -4.33
CA HIS A 461 1.79 -1.69 -5.49
C HIS A 461 2.64 -0.46 -5.15
N ASP A 462 2.44 0.13 -3.98
CA ASP A 462 3.24 1.26 -3.51
C ASP A 462 4.73 0.86 -3.39
N ILE A 463 5.02 -0.26 -2.74
CA ILE A 463 6.38 -0.83 -2.65
C ILE A 463 7.00 -1.01 -4.05
N LEU A 464 6.29 -1.66 -4.97
CA LEU A 464 6.81 -1.94 -6.32
C LEU A 464 7.06 -0.66 -7.12
N ASN A 465 6.10 0.27 -7.16
CA ASN A 465 6.24 1.50 -7.93
C ASN A 465 7.36 2.39 -7.39
N HIS A 466 7.41 2.61 -6.07
CA HIS A 466 8.46 3.40 -5.48
C HIS A 466 9.84 2.79 -5.73
N ALA A 467 9.98 1.47 -5.59
CA ALA A 467 11.25 0.79 -5.86
C ALA A 467 11.67 0.88 -7.34
N MET A 468 10.75 0.66 -8.29
CA MET A 468 11.05 0.69 -9.72
C MET A 468 11.30 2.11 -10.26
N LEU A 469 10.71 3.14 -9.65
CA LEU A 469 11.01 4.54 -9.97
C LEU A 469 12.35 5.00 -9.36
N LYS A 470 12.69 4.51 -8.15
CA LYS A 470 13.91 4.89 -7.44
C LYS A 470 15.16 4.20 -7.96
N TYR A 471 15.09 2.91 -8.26
CA TYR A 471 16.27 2.06 -8.52
C TYR A 471 16.31 1.58 -9.97
N SER A 472 17.52 1.49 -10.54
CA SER A 472 17.72 1.00 -11.91
C SER A 472 17.42 -0.50 -11.99
N PRO A 473 16.84 -1.01 -13.10
CA PRO A 473 16.69 -2.45 -13.33
C PRO A 473 18.04 -3.21 -13.42
N GLU A 474 19.14 -2.49 -13.64
CA GLU A 474 20.51 -3.03 -13.55
C GLU A 474 20.96 -3.29 -12.10
N SER A 475 20.30 -2.65 -11.12
CA SER A 475 20.62 -2.76 -9.69
C SER A 475 19.53 -3.47 -8.88
N LEU A 476 18.32 -3.62 -9.42
CA LEU A 476 17.16 -4.20 -8.77
C LEU A 476 16.37 -5.09 -9.73
N GLN A 477 16.14 -6.34 -9.34
CA GLN A 477 15.33 -7.31 -10.09
C GLN A 477 14.25 -7.92 -9.20
N PHE A 478 13.08 -8.19 -9.79
CA PHE A 478 11.93 -8.79 -9.10
C PHE A 478 11.58 -10.16 -9.67
N TYR A 479 11.29 -11.09 -8.76
CA TYR A 479 10.50 -12.28 -9.02
C TYR A 479 9.12 -12.02 -8.41
N LEU A 480 8.08 -11.99 -9.23
CA LEU A 480 6.70 -11.72 -8.82
C LEU A 480 5.86 -12.99 -8.98
N MET A 481 5.25 -13.44 -7.90
CA MET A 481 4.33 -14.57 -7.90
C MET A 481 2.97 -14.10 -7.39
N ASP A 482 1.93 -14.25 -8.21
CA ASP A 482 0.55 -13.93 -7.88
C ASP A 482 -0.28 -15.22 -7.95
N PHE A 483 -0.63 -15.77 -6.79
CA PHE A 483 -1.44 -16.99 -6.69
C PHE A 483 -2.97 -16.73 -6.73
N LYS A 484 -3.39 -15.48 -6.96
CA LYS A 484 -4.81 -15.13 -7.02
C LYS A 484 -5.41 -15.53 -8.38
N PHE A 485 -6.64 -16.06 -8.36
CA PHE A 485 -7.39 -16.40 -9.57
C PHE A 485 -7.43 -15.22 -10.55
N GLY A 486 -6.96 -15.43 -11.78
CA GLY A 486 -6.90 -14.42 -12.83
C GLY A 486 -5.68 -13.47 -12.79
N GLY A 487 -4.75 -13.61 -11.84
CA GLY A 487 -3.44 -12.94 -11.88
C GLY A 487 -3.48 -11.41 -11.88
N VAL A 488 -4.53 -10.83 -11.29
CA VAL A 488 -4.95 -9.44 -11.56
C VAL A 488 -3.99 -8.40 -10.95
N GLU A 489 -3.24 -8.76 -9.91
CA GLU A 489 -2.40 -7.78 -9.23
C GLU A 489 -1.11 -7.54 -10.00
N PHE A 490 -0.30 -8.57 -10.24
CA PHE A 490 1.04 -8.37 -10.82
C PHE A 490 1.12 -8.42 -12.35
N ASN A 491 0.09 -8.88 -13.07
CA ASN A 491 0.13 -8.97 -14.53
C ASN A 491 0.43 -7.62 -15.23
N ARG A 492 0.09 -6.49 -14.58
CA ARG A 492 0.38 -5.13 -15.08
C ARG A 492 1.87 -4.80 -15.18
N TYR A 493 2.74 -5.50 -14.45
CA TYR A 493 4.19 -5.29 -14.48
C TYR A 493 4.92 -6.11 -15.55
N ARG A 494 4.19 -6.86 -16.40
CA ARG A 494 4.76 -7.74 -17.44
C ARG A 494 5.77 -7.06 -18.36
N THR A 495 5.61 -5.78 -18.63
CA THR A 495 6.50 -5.02 -19.54
C THR A 495 7.66 -4.32 -18.83
N CYS A 496 7.69 -4.33 -17.50
CA CYS A 496 8.71 -3.64 -16.71
C CYS A 496 10.04 -4.39 -16.76
N LYS A 497 11.13 -3.71 -17.16
CA LYS A 497 12.48 -4.29 -17.22
C LYS A 497 13.03 -4.77 -15.87
N HIS A 498 12.47 -4.31 -14.75
CA HIS A 498 12.84 -4.79 -13.42
C HIS A 498 12.34 -6.21 -13.15
N VAL A 499 11.33 -6.69 -13.88
CA VAL A 499 10.69 -7.98 -13.61
C VAL A 499 11.40 -9.09 -14.38
N ARG A 500 12.10 -9.94 -13.65
CA ARG A 500 12.82 -11.11 -14.18
C ARG A 500 11.92 -12.31 -14.36
N CYS A 501 11.01 -12.51 -13.42
CA CYS A 501 10.07 -13.60 -13.43
C CYS A 501 8.70 -13.09 -12.98
N LEU A 502 7.65 -13.42 -13.72
CA LEU A 502 6.27 -13.10 -13.39
C LEU A 502 5.40 -14.35 -13.56
N MET A 503 4.87 -14.85 -12.46
CA MET A 503 3.91 -15.94 -12.43
C MET A 503 2.55 -15.40 -12.01
N VAL A 504 1.53 -15.62 -12.85
CA VAL A 504 0.15 -15.15 -12.69
C VAL A 504 -0.81 -16.31 -12.95
N ASP A 505 -0.67 -17.39 -12.17
CA ASP A 505 -1.42 -18.63 -12.36
C ASP A 505 -1.89 -19.24 -11.02
N GLU A 506 -2.93 -20.07 -11.09
CA GLU A 506 -3.59 -20.76 -9.98
C GLU A 506 -2.71 -21.84 -9.35
N SER A 507 -1.65 -21.45 -8.64
CA SER A 507 -0.91 -22.32 -7.72
C SER A 507 -0.33 -23.59 -8.34
N ASP A 508 0.13 -23.55 -9.60
CA ASP A 508 0.82 -24.69 -10.20
C ASP A 508 2.11 -25.00 -9.40
N PRO A 509 2.18 -26.16 -8.70
CA PRO A 509 3.32 -26.46 -7.84
C PRO A 509 4.61 -26.71 -8.64
N GLN A 510 4.49 -27.22 -9.87
CA GLN A 510 5.65 -27.54 -10.68
C GLN A 510 6.36 -26.27 -11.15
N ILE A 511 5.64 -25.30 -11.72
CA ILE A 511 6.25 -24.04 -12.13
C ILE A 511 6.77 -23.25 -10.92
N THR A 512 6.05 -23.30 -9.79
CA THR A 512 6.49 -22.68 -8.54
C THR A 512 7.86 -23.24 -8.13
N LEU A 513 8.01 -24.57 -8.13
CA LEU A 513 9.27 -25.24 -7.85
C LEU A 513 10.38 -24.80 -8.82
N GLU A 514 10.10 -24.74 -10.11
CA GLU A 514 11.09 -24.36 -11.14
C GLU A 514 11.54 -22.89 -10.99
N ILE A 515 10.64 -21.98 -10.62
CA ILE A 515 11.01 -20.58 -10.33
C ILE A 515 11.90 -20.50 -9.09
N LEU A 516 11.57 -21.26 -8.05
CA LEU A 516 12.37 -21.30 -6.82
C LEU A 516 13.73 -21.95 -7.04
N LYS A 517 13.82 -22.99 -7.89
CA LYS A 517 15.08 -23.59 -8.33
C LYS A 517 15.94 -22.59 -9.10
N ASP A 518 15.37 -21.84 -10.04
CA ASP A 518 16.11 -20.80 -10.77
C ASP A 518 16.65 -19.73 -9.82
N LEU A 519 15.83 -19.22 -8.90
CA LEU A 519 16.27 -18.25 -7.90
C LEU A 519 17.39 -18.83 -7.01
N TRP A 520 17.29 -20.10 -6.62
CA TRP A 520 18.31 -20.77 -5.84
C TRP A 520 19.60 -20.98 -6.63
N GLU A 521 19.55 -21.36 -7.91
CA GLU A 521 20.71 -21.45 -8.80
C GLU A 521 21.42 -20.10 -8.92
N VAL A 522 20.66 -19.01 -9.12
CA VAL A 522 21.21 -17.64 -9.14
C VAL A 522 21.89 -17.31 -7.81
N MET A 523 21.28 -17.65 -6.68
CA MET A 523 21.87 -17.46 -5.35
C MET A 523 23.20 -18.23 -5.19
N GLN A 524 23.24 -19.49 -5.64
CA GLN A 524 24.45 -20.33 -5.57
C GLN A 524 25.58 -19.80 -6.45
N GLU A 525 25.27 -19.33 -7.65
CA GLU A 525 26.26 -18.73 -8.54
C GLU A 525 26.80 -17.43 -7.94
N ARG A 526 25.96 -16.60 -7.34
CA ARG A 526 26.39 -15.40 -6.61
C ARG A 526 27.31 -15.74 -5.44
N ALA A 527 26.99 -16.77 -4.66
CA ALA A 527 27.85 -17.24 -3.58
C ALA A 527 29.21 -17.75 -4.09
N ARG A 528 29.26 -18.34 -5.29
CA ARG A 528 30.52 -18.73 -5.94
C ARG A 528 31.33 -17.50 -6.35
N LEU A 529 30.70 -16.51 -6.99
CA LEU A 529 31.35 -15.26 -7.39
C LEU A 529 31.92 -14.50 -6.18
N MET A 530 31.15 -14.38 -5.10
CA MET A 530 31.58 -13.72 -3.87
C MET A 530 32.77 -14.43 -3.22
N ARG A 531 32.76 -15.77 -3.17
CA ARG A 531 33.88 -16.55 -2.65
C ARG A 531 35.16 -16.39 -3.47
N ASN A 532 35.05 -16.30 -4.79
CA ASN A 532 36.22 -16.08 -5.66
C ASN A 532 36.89 -14.73 -5.41
N GLU A 533 36.11 -13.73 -5.00
CA GLU A 533 36.58 -12.38 -4.67
C GLU A 533 36.81 -12.17 -3.16
N GLU A 534 36.76 -13.25 -2.35
CA GLU A 534 36.98 -13.24 -0.90
C GLU A 534 36.04 -12.30 -0.10
N VAL A 535 34.84 -12.02 -0.63
CA VAL A 535 33.81 -11.21 0.02
C VAL A 535 32.62 -12.04 0.48
N SER A 536 31.87 -11.53 1.46
CA SER A 536 30.80 -12.26 2.12
C SER A 536 29.38 -11.77 1.81
N ASN A 537 29.24 -10.59 1.19
CA ASN A 537 27.94 -9.99 0.90
C ASN A 537 27.92 -9.21 -0.44
N LEU A 538 26.71 -8.92 -0.92
CA LEU A 538 26.45 -8.21 -2.19
C LEU A 538 27.09 -6.81 -2.23
N LYS A 539 27.00 -6.07 -1.13
CA LYS A 539 27.49 -4.69 -1.04
C LYS A 539 29.00 -4.64 -1.24
N ASP A 540 29.73 -5.51 -0.56
CA ASP A 540 31.19 -5.62 -0.66
C ASP A 540 31.61 -6.09 -2.05
N TYR A 541 30.92 -7.10 -2.61
CA TYR A 541 31.18 -7.59 -3.97
C TYR A 541 31.05 -6.50 -5.03
N ASN A 542 29.98 -5.71 -4.98
CA ASN A 542 29.75 -4.62 -5.93
C ASN A 542 30.63 -3.40 -5.69
N ALA A 543 31.23 -3.27 -4.50
CA ALA A 543 32.18 -2.21 -4.20
C ALA A 543 33.56 -2.46 -4.85
N ILE A 544 33.98 -3.72 -4.95
CA ILE A 544 35.27 -4.11 -5.54
C ILE A 544 35.18 -4.43 -7.05
N THR A 545 33.99 -4.78 -7.56
CA THR A 545 33.80 -5.18 -8.96
C THR A 545 33.20 -4.05 -9.79
N SER A 546 33.92 -3.55 -10.80
CA SER A 546 33.42 -2.49 -11.70
C SER A 546 32.66 -3.01 -12.92
N ASN A 547 32.99 -4.22 -13.40
CA ASN A 547 32.54 -4.69 -14.72
C ASN A 547 31.31 -5.61 -14.68
N LYS A 548 31.01 -6.23 -13.54
CA LYS A 548 29.90 -7.19 -13.41
C LYS A 548 29.21 -7.03 -12.05
N LYS A 549 28.59 -5.87 -11.86
CA LYS A 549 27.76 -5.62 -10.67
C LYS A 549 26.55 -6.54 -10.68
N LEU A 550 26.20 -7.03 -9.49
CA LEU A 550 25.05 -7.90 -9.28
C LEU A 550 23.88 -7.08 -8.73
N PRO A 551 22.66 -7.19 -9.28
CA PRO A 551 21.50 -6.49 -8.76
C PRO A 551 20.99 -7.13 -7.46
N ARG A 552 20.37 -6.35 -6.58
CA ARG A 552 19.54 -6.89 -5.50
C ARG A 552 18.32 -7.60 -6.10
N ILE A 553 17.98 -8.78 -5.60
CA ILE A 553 16.81 -9.55 -6.04
C ILE A 553 15.77 -9.54 -4.93
N VAL A 554 14.52 -9.29 -5.29
CA VAL A 554 13.36 -9.39 -4.39
C VAL A 554 12.37 -10.41 -4.95
N LEU A 555 12.12 -11.48 -4.20
CA LEU A 555 10.99 -12.38 -4.45
C LEU A 555 9.78 -11.86 -3.69
N LEU A 556 8.78 -11.38 -4.43
CA LEU A 556 7.51 -10.91 -3.89
C LEU A 556 6.40 -11.90 -4.26
N VAL A 557 5.77 -12.48 -3.25
CA VAL A 557 4.70 -13.47 -3.43
C VAL A 557 3.41 -12.94 -2.81
N ASP A 558 2.39 -12.72 -3.64
CA ASP A 558 1.04 -12.47 -3.17
C ASP A 558 0.26 -13.78 -2.99
N GLU A 559 -0.55 -13.82 -1.94
CA GLU A 559 -1.20 -15.02 -1.42
C GLU A 559 -0.20 -16.16 -1.15
N CYS A 560 0.90 -15.84 -0.46
CA CYS A 560 1.99 -16.77 -0.13
C CYS A 560 1.57 -17.98 0.71
N HIS A 561 0.35 -18.00 1.27
CA HIS A 561 -0.19 -19.15 2.01
C HIS A 561 -0.24 -20.41 1.12
N GLU A 562 -0.37 -20.23 -0.20
CA GLU A 562 -0.30 -21.26 -1.22
C GLU A 562 1.04 -22.01 -1.23
N LEU A 563 2.14 -21.36 -0.85
CA LEU A 563 3.46 -21.99 -0.73
C LEU A 563 3.58 -22.92 0.49
N PHE A 564 2.64 -22.86 1.44
CA PHE A 564 2.75 -23.52 2.74
C PHE A 564 1.55 -24.42 3.06
N LYS A 565 0.84 -24.88 2.02
CA LYS A 565 -0.30 -25.80 2.17
C LYS A 565 0.16 -27.15 2.70
N GLU A 566 -0.62 -27.71 3.64
CA GLU A 566 -0.35 -29.05 4.16
C GLU A 566 -0.70 -30.11 3.10
N GLY A 567 0.33 -30.82 2.61
CA GLY A 567 0.17 -31.94 1.68
C GLY A 567 1.45 -32.75 1.58
N ARG A 568 1.36 -34.08 1.69
CA ARG A 568 2.49 -35.00 1.51
C ARG A 568 2.79 -35.20 0.03
N PHE A 569 3.34 -34.17 -0.62
CA PHE A 569 3.87 -34.27 -1.99
C PHE A 569 5.38 -34.01 -1.95
N LYS A 570 6.17 -34.74 -2.74
CA LYS A 570 7.64 -34.53 -2.81
C LYS A 570 7.97 -33.13 -3.29
N ILE A 571 7.19 -32.60 -4.25
CA ILE A 571 7.29 -31.22 -4.74
C ILE A 571 7.17 -30.21 -3.60
N GLN A 572 6.18 -30.35 -2.71
CA GLN A 572 6.02 -29.44 -1.55
C GLN A 572 7.23 -29.51 -0.60
N SER A 573 7.74 -30.72 -0.35
CA SER A 573 8.95 -30.92 0.46
C SER A 573 10.18 -30.24 -0.17
N GLU A 574 10.33 -30.31 -1.50
CA GLU A 574 11.40 -29.61 -2.22
C GLU A 574 11.24 -28.08 -2.15
N ILE A 575 10.02 -27.57 -2.33
CA ILE A 575 9.69 -26.14 -2.16
C ILE A 575 10.10 -25.66 -0.76
N ASP A 576 9.70 -26.38 0.30
CA ASP A 576 10.02 -26.04 1.69
C ASP A 576 11.53 -26.01 1.94
N VAL A 577 12.26 -26.99 1.40
CA VAL A 577 13.72 -27.08 1.51
C VAL A 577 14.40 -25.89 0.82
N ILE A 578 14.00 -25.58 -0.42
CA ILE A 578 14.59 -24.48 -1.19
C ILE A 578 14.27 -23.13 -0.55
N LEU A 579 13.00 -22.87 -0.21
CA LEU A 579 12.60 -21.63 0.45
C LEU A 579 13.30 -21.44 1.80
N THR A 580 13.46 -22.51 2.58
CA THR A 580 14.18 -22.45 3.85
C THR A 580 15.65 -22.08 3.66
N ARG A 581 16.30 -22.55 2.58
CA ARG A 581 17.68 -22.17 2.25
C ARG A 581 17.76 -20.70 1.82
N ILE A 582 16.88 -20.27 0.92
CA ILE A 582 16.82 -18.86 0.47
C ILE A 582 16.60 -17.94 1.67
N ALA A 583 15.66 -18.26 2.57
CA ALA A 583 15.38 -17.46 3.75
C ALA A 583 16.56 -17.37 4.74
N LYS A 584 17.42 -18.38 4.81
CA LYS A 584 18.57 -18.41 5.72
C LYS A 584 19.81 -17.73 5.14
N GLU A 585 20.06 -17.95 3.86
CA GLU A 585 21.34 -17.62 3.22
C GLU A 585 21.20 -16.38 2.32
N GLY A 586 20.03 -16.18 1.70
CA GLY A 586 19.80 -15.23 0.61
C GLY A 586 20.20 -13.80 0.89
N ARG A 587 20.07 -13.33 2.14
CA ARG A 587 20.43 -11.96 2.54
C ARG A 587 21.86 -11.57 2.16
N ASN A 588 22.82 -12.49 2.31
CA ASN A 588 24.22 -12.24 1.97
C ASN A 588 24.40 -12.14 0.44
N GLN A 589 23.65 -12.92 -0.33
CA GLN A 589 23.65 -12.88 -1.79
C GLN A 589 22.76 -11.77 -2.37
N GLY A 590 22.18 -10.92 -1.50
CA GLY A 590 21.28 -9.83 -1.85
C GLY A 590 19.94 -10.30 -2.41
N VAL A 591 19.44 -11.44 -1.91
CA VAL A 591 18.12 -11.99 -2.21
C VAL A 591 17.20 -11.79 -0.99
N HIS A 592 16.08 -11.12 -1.19
CA HIS A 592 15.10 -10.81 -0.15
C HIS A 592 13.72 -11.37 -0.47
N LEU A 593 12.99 -11.75 0.58
CA LEU A 593 11.64 -12.29 0.50
C LEU A 593 10.64 -11.25 1.00
N ILE A 594 9.60 -11.00 0.21
CA ILE A 594 8.40 -10.26 0.62
C ILE A 594 7.22 -11.19 0.41
N PHE A 595 6.68 -11.70 1.51
CA PHE A 595 5.50 -12.57 1.48
C PHE A 595 4.26 -11.77 1.86
N ALA A 596 3.17 -11.97 1.14
CA ALA A 596 1.91 -11.31 1.40
C ALA A 596 0.75 -12.31 1.38
N THR A 597 -0.22 -12.17 2.30
CA THR A 597 -1.40 -13.05 2.32
C THR A 597 -2.60 -12.38 3.00
N GLN A 598 -3.80 -12.82 2.67
CA GLN A 598 -5.01 -12.43 3.38
C GLN A 598 -5.18 -13.11 4.74
N THR A 599 -4.76 -14.38 4.85
CA THR A 599 -4.85 -15.17 6.08
C THR A 599 -3.79 -16.27 6.10
N LEU A 600 -3.49 -16.79 7.29
CA LEU A 600 -2.60 -17.94 7.52
C LEU A 600 -3.38 -19.20 7.91
N THR A 601 -4.71 -19.15 7.85
CA THR A 601 -5.56 -20.30 8.19
C THR A 601 -5.19 -21.52 7.33
N GLY A 602 -4.91 -22.66 7.98
CA GLY A 602 -4.58 -23.92 7.28
C GLY A 602 -3.17 -23.97 6.68
N THR A 603 -2.27 -23.07 7.09
CA THR A 603 -0.86 -23.07 6.65
C THR A 603 0.08 -23.50 7.75
N ASN A 604 1.20 -24.11 7.34
CA ASN A 604 2.30 -24.42 8.24
C ASN A 604 3.60 -23.81 7.70
N ILE A 605 3.94 -22.61 8.14
CA ILE A 605 5.20 -21.94 7.75
C ILE A 605 6.37 -22.62 8.47
N PRO A 606 7.34 -23.20 7.74
CA PRO A 606 8.54 -23.79 8.35
C PRO A 606 9.25 -22.79 9.27
N GLY A 607 9.64 -23.25 10.47
CA GLY A 607 10.33 -22.41 11.45
C GLY A 607 11.62 -21.77 10.92
N GLY A 608 12.30 -22.44 9.99
CA GLY A 608 13.48 -21.90 9.30
C GLY A 608 13.20 -20.65 8.46
N ILE A 609 11.99 -20.52 7.89
CA ILE A 609 11.56 -19.33 7.15
C ILE A 609 11.06 -18.27 8.14
N LYS A 610 10.15 -18.68 9.03
CA LYS A 610 9.53 -17.80 10.04
C LYS A 610 10.57 -17.02 10.87
N ASN A 611 11.65 -17.68 11.29
CA ASN A 611 12.67 -17.08 12.14
C ASN A 611 13.56 -16.03 11.42
N ASN A 612 13.59 -16.06 10.09
CA ASN A 612 14.36 -15.13 9.26
C ASN A 612 13.51 -13.96 8.72
N ILE A 613 12.20 -13.95 8.99
CA ILE A 613 11.36 -12.78 8.76
C ILE A 613 11.61 -11.78 9.90
N THR A 614 12.12 -10.61 9.55
CA THR A 614 12.46 -9.53 10.49
C THR A 614 11.38 -8.46 10.56
N ASP A 615 10.65 -8.25 9.46
CA ASP A 615 9.73 -7.12 9.30
C ASP A 615 8.31 -7.59 8.95
N PRO A 616 7.52 -7.98 9.97
CA PRO A 616 6.09 -8.19 9.80
C PRO A 616 5.34 -6.83 9.73
N TYR A 617 4.64 -6.60 8.62
CA TYR A 617 3.73 -5.49 8.39
C TYR A 617 2.29 -6.01 8.45
N LEU A 618 1.53 -5.56 9.44
CA LEU A 618 0.17 -6.03 9.71
C LEU A 618 -0.82 -4.93 9.37
N LEU A 619 -1.60 -5.13 8.31
CA LEU A 619 -2.82 -4.35 8.06
C LEU A 619 -3.98 -4.95 8.86
N ASN A 620 -5.20 -4.45 8.64
CA ASN A 620 -6.37 -5.05 9.28
C ASN A 620 -6.44 -6.56 9.00
N CYS A 621 -6.28 -7.38 10.05
CA CYS A 621 -6.25 -8.83 10.00
C CYS A 621 -6.67 -9.44 11.34
N ARG A 622 -7.02 -10.73 11.30
CA ARG A 622 -7.42 -11.50 12.49
C ARG A 622 -6.29 -11.55 13.52
N MET A 623 -6.64 -11.48 14.80
CA MET A 623 -5.67 -11.60 15.89
C MET A 623 -4.84 -12.89 15.81
N ALA A 624 -5.45 -14.01 15.43
CA ALA A 624 -4.75 -15.30 15.30
C ALA A 624 -3.62 -15.26 14.25
N ASP A 625 -3.86 -14.61 13.10
CA ASP A 625 -2.86 -14.45 12.04
C ASP A 625 -1.74 -13.50 12.49
N ALA A 626 -2.10 -12.40 13.15
CA ALA A 626 -1.16 -11.40 13.66
C ALA A 626 -0.20 -11.98 14.73
N GLN A 627 -0.72 -12.84 15.62
CA GLN A 627 0.04 -13.48 16.69
C GLN A 627 1.11 -14.46 16.19
N VAL A 628 1.01 -14.95 14.94
CA VAL A 628 2.04 -15.81 14.35
C VAL A 628 3.40 -15.10 14.37
N PHE A 629 3.45 -13.81 14.01
CA PHE A 629 4.69 -13.02 13.98
C PHE A 629 4.84 -12.08 15.17
N ILE A 630 3.74 -11.55 15.71
CA ILE A 630 3.75 -10.59 16.82
C ILE A 630 2.80 -11.07 17.94
N PRO A 631 3.26 -11.96 18.84
CA PRO A 631 2.40 -12.52 19.90
C PRO A 631 1.77 -11.47 20.82
N THR A 632 2.40 -10.31 20.96
CA THR A 632 2.00 -9.23 21.87
C THR A 632 1.07 -8.19 21.22
N VAL A 633 0.65 -8.36 19.96
CA VAL A 633 -0.15 -7.37 19.23
C VAL A 633 -1.56 -7.15 19.81
N GLY A 634 -2.12 -8.18 20.46
CA GLY A 634 -3.49 -8.16 20.97
C GLY A 634 -4.52 -7.91 19.87
N THR A 635 -5.60 -7.20 20.19
CA THR A 635 -6.68 -6.85 19.25
C THR A 635 -6.39 -5.61 18.40
N ARG A 636 -5.17 -5.05 18.47
CA ARG A 636 -4.82 -3.79 17.80
C ARG A 636 -4.98 -3.86 16.28
N THR A 637 -4.71 -5.00 15.66
CA THR A 637 -4.82 -5.17 14.21
C THR A 637 -6.26 -5.17 13.72
N GLU A 638 -7.21 -5.64 14.53
CA GLU A 638 -8.63 -5.68 14.16
C GLU A 638 -9.26 -4.28 14.17
N ALA A 639 -8.66 -3.35 14.91
CA ALA A 639 -9.07 -1.95 15.00
C ALA A 639 -8.45 -1.04 13.90
N LEU A 640 -7.53 -1.56 13.07
CA LEU A 640 -6.89 -0.77 12.01
C LEU A 640 -7.90 -0.42 10.91
N SER A 641 -7.92 0.83 10.49
CA SER A 641 -8.68 1.30 9.33
C SER A 641 -8.02 0.85 8.02
N THR A 642 -8.77 0.85 6.91
CA THR A 642 -8.21 0.53 5.58
C THR A 642 -6.98 1.40 5.27
N GLY A 643 -5.88 0.77 4.88
CA GLY A 643 -4.61 1.44 4.57
C GLY A 643 -3.75 1.78 5.78
N GLU A 644 -4.21 1.55 7.02
CA GLU A 644 -3.33 1.63 8.19
C GLU A 644 -2.52 0.34 8.33
N VAL A 645 -1.24 0.51 8.66
CA VAL A 645 -0.28 -0.58 8.79
C VAL A 645 0.36 -0.48 10.17
N TYR A 646 0.24 -1.54 10.95
CA TYR A 646 1.02 -1.76 12.16
C TYR A 646 2.33 -2.45 11.79
N TYR A 647 3.46 -1.84 12.13
CA TYR A 647 4.79 -2.36 11.87
C TYR A 647 5.59 -2.38 13.17
N ARG A 648 6.22 -3.51 13.46
CA ARG A 648 7.14 -3.63 14.61
C ARG A 648 8.46 -4.24 14.15
N PRO A 649 9.53 -3.43 14.01
CA PRO A 649 10.85 -3.97 13.73
C PRO A 649 11.30 -4.92 14.85
N LYS A 650 12.03 -5.97 14.49
CA LYS A 650 12.58 -6.94 15.43
C LYS A 650 13.53 -6.23 16.42
N GLY A 651 13.27 -6.36 17.71
CA GLY A 651 14.07 -5.76 18.78
C GLY A 651 13.48 -4.51 19.44
N PHE A 652 12.36 -3.98 18.94
CA PHE A 652 11.63 -2.87 19.57
C PHE A 652 10.46 -3.38 20.41
N GLU A 653 10.24 -2.75 21.57
CA GLU A 653 9.14 -3.13 22.50
C GLU A 653 7.77 -2.72 21.96
N GLU A 654 7.66 -1.54 21.36
CA GLU A 654 6.43 -1.02 20.77
C GLU A 654 6.52 -0.97 19.24
N GLY A 655 5.39 -1.28 18.59
CA GLY A 655 5.23 -1.12 17.14
C GLY A 655 4.64 0.24 16.82
N ILE A 656 4.88 0.69 15.59
CA ILE A 656 4.36 1.94 15.04
C ILE A 656 3.15 1.67 14.16
N ILE A 657 2.22 2.62 14.11
CA ILE A 657 1.11 2.63 13.14
C ILE A 657 1.38 3.77 12.16
N PHE A 658 1.20 3.50 10.87
CA PHE A 658 1.30 4.50 9.83
C PHE A 658 0.24 4.26 8.75
N LYS A 659 -0.08 5.31 7.99
CA LYS A 659 -0.97 5.23 6.84
C LYS A 659 -0.15 4.97 5.58
N ALA A 660 -0.41 3.85 4.91
CA ALA A 660 0.23 3.49 3.65
C ALA A 660 -0.17 4.46 2.52
N ASP A 661 0.75 4.66 1.60
CA ASP A 661 0.51 5.48 0.43
C ASP A 661 -0.51 4.82 -0.53
N PHE A 662 -1.61 5.52 -0.81
CA PHE A 662 -2.62 5.12 -1.79
C PHE A 662 -2.43 5.77 -3.17
N TYR A 663 -2.54 4.98 -4.24
CA TYR A 663 -2.66 5.47 -5.62
C TYR A 663 -3.91 4.89 -6.25
N ASP A 664 -4.67 5.74 -6.95
CA ASP A 664 -5.77 5.27 -7.76
C ASP A 664 -5.28 4.54 -9.03
N ARG A 665 -6.23 4.02 -9.82
CA ARG A 665 -5.93 3.24 -11.02
C ARG A 665 -5.27 4.07 -12.12
N GLU A 666 -5.66 5.32 -12.28
CA GLU A 666 -5.13 6.20 -13.33
C GLU A 666 -3.68 6.53 -13.05
N ARG A 667 -3.37 6.93 -11.81
CA ARG A 667 -2.01 7.22 -11.37
C ARG A 667 -1.12 5.98 -11.39
N LEU A 668 -1.65 4.82 -11.05
CA LEU A 668 -0.90 3.57 -11.15
C LEU A 668 -0.53 3.24 -12.60
N ALA A 669 -1.44 3.48 -13.56
CA ALA A 669 -1.15 3.29 -14.98
C ALA A 669 -0.10 4.29 -15.49
N GLU A 670 -0.20 5.56 -15.07
CA GLU A 670 0.79 6.59 -15.39
C GLU A 670 2.19 6.22 -14.85
N ASN A 671 2.28 5.74 -13.61
CA ASN A 671 3.54 5.30 -13.01
C ASN A 671 4.18 4.16 -13.79
N LEU A 672 3.39 3.19 -14.26
CA LEU A 672 3.90 2.09 -15.10
C LEU A 672 4.44 2.60 -16.43
N GLN A 673 3.80 3.60 -17.04
CA GLN A 673 4.31 4.26 -18.24
C GLN A 673 5.65 4.95 -17.95
N ASN A 674 5.73 5.70 -16.84
CA ASN A 674 6.95 6.39 -16.42
C ASN A 674 8.09 5.41 -16.12
N ILE A 675 7.83 4.28 -15.46
CA ILE A 675 8.81 3.21 -15.21
C ILE A 675 9.37 2.65 -16.52
N ASN A 676 8.50 2.33 -17.48
CA ASN A 676 8.91 1.79 -18.77
C ASN A 676 9.72 2.80 -19.60
N GLN A 677 9.29 4.07 -19.61
CA GLN A 677 10.03 5.15 -20.27
C GLN A 677 11.41 5.35 -19.63
N LYS A 678 11.47 5.46 -18.30
CA LYS A 678 12.72 5.70 -17.56
C LYS A 678 13.72 4.54 -17.72
N SER A 679 13.25 3.31 -17.80
CA SER A 679 14.09 2.12 -17.97
C SER A 679 14.49 1.81 -19.42
N THR A 680 14.02 2.59 -20.42
CA THR A 680 14.20 2.30 -21.85
C THR A 680 15.66 2.08 -22.25
N ASN A 681 16.61 2.84 -21.67
CA ASN A 681 18.03 2.74 -21.98
C ASN A 681 18.83 1.79 -21.08
N CYS A 682 18.20 1.18 -20.07
CA CYS A 682 18.88 0.24 -19.19
C CYS A 682 19.06 -1.13 -19.85
N ILE A 683 20.18 -1.79 -19.56
CA ILE A 683 20.54 -3.11 -20.09
C ILE A 683 20.36 -4.15 -19.00
N VAL A 684 19.59 -5.20 -19.27
CA VAL A 684 19.40 -6.32 -18.34
C VAL A 684 20.07 -7.58 -18.88
N ASP A 685 20.59 -8.41 -18.00
CA ASP A 685 21.35 -9.63 -18.31
C ASP A 685 20.48 -10.90 -18.36
N PHE A 686 19.17 -10.74 -18.47
CA PHE A 686 18.20 -11.84 -18.43
C PHE A 686 17.11 -11.68 -19.48
N GLN A 687 16.50 -12.80 -19.85
CA GLN A 687 15.23 -12.81 -20.57
C GLN A 687 14.08 -12.89 -19.56
N PRO A 688 13.12 -11.95 -19.56
CA PRO A 688 11.97 -12.02 -18.67
C PRO A 688 11.18 -13.30 -18.88
N PHE A 689 10.95 -14.04 -17.81
CA PHE A 689 10.06 -15.20 -17.82
C PHE A 689 8.66 -14.77 -17.36
N TYR A 690 7.65 -15.09 -18.18
CA TYR A 690 6.25 -14.84 -17.87
C TYR A 690 5.52 -16.17 -17.93
N PHE A 691 4.72 -16.49 -16.92
CA PHE A 691 3.87 -17.68 -16.90
C PHE A 691 2.46 -17.33 -16.40
N SER A 692 1.45 -17.63 -17.21
CA SER A 692 0.04 -17.38 -16.88
C SER A 692 -0.83 -18.64 -16.95
N GLY A 693 -0.21 -19.81 -17.07
CA GLY A 693 -0.88 -21.08 -17.33
C GLY A 693 -1.50 -21.22 -18.72
N LYS A 694 -1.95 -20.11 -19.33
CA LYS A 694 -2.72 -20.03 -20.59
C LYS A 694 -1.90 -19.80 -21.87
N GLN A 695 -0.58 -19.97 -21.80
CA GLN A 695 0.29 -19.59 -22.90
C GLN A 695 0.35 -20.68 -23.95
N THR A 696 0.05 -20.34 -25.19
CA THR A 696 0.28 -21.20 -26.35
C THR A 696 1.51 -20.74 -27.11
N TYR A 697 2.17 -21.71 -27.75
CA TYR A 697 3.39 -21.49 -28.53
C TYR A 697 3.19 -22.10 -29.91
N ARG A 698 3.59 -21.41 -30.98
CA ARG A 698 3.55 -21.97 -32.33
C ARG A 698 4.94 -22.42 -32.74
N LEU A 699 5.05 -23.58 -33.39
CA LEU A 699 6.34 -24.13 -33.82
C LEU A 699 7.17 -23.15 -34.66
N VAL A 700 6.53 -22.46 -35.61
CA VAL A 700 7.18 -21.53 -36.55
C VAL A 700 7.92 -20.38 -35.86
N ASP A 701 7.47 -19.97 -34.68
CA ASP A 701 8.07 -18.85 -33.94
C ASP A 701 9.30 -19.31 -33.12
N TRP A 702 9.59 -20.61 -33.09
CA TRP A 702 10.52 -21.24 -32.15
C TRP A 702 11.55 -22.19 -32.79
N ILE A 703 11.44 -22.50 -34.08
CA ILE A 703 12.46 -23.27 -34.78
C ILE A 703 13.78 -22.47 -34.79
N PRO A 704 14.91 -23.06 -34.36
CA PRO A 704 16.21 -22.39 -34.41
C PRO A 704 16.67 -22.12 -35.85
N ASP A 705 17.30 -20.97 -36.09
CA ASP A 705 17.90 -20.62 -37.39
C ASP A 705 18.98 -21.63 -37.81
N GLU A 706 19.73 -22.16 -36.84
CA GLU A 706 20.75 -23.18 -37.08
C GLU A 706 20.26 -24.56 -36.64
N LEU A 707 19.96 -25.41 -37.61
CA LEU A 707 19.57 -26.80 -37.39
C LEU A 707 20.80 -27.71 -37.23
N PRO A 708 20.72 -28.77 -36.40
CA PRO A 708 21.84 -29.67 -36.16
C PRO A 708 22.17 -30.50 -37.39
N ARG A 709 23.44 -30.52 -37.82
CA ARG A 709 23.82 -31.11 -39.13
C ARG A 709 23.87 -32.64 -39.21
N ARG A 710 23.73 -33.37 -38.10
CA ARG A 710 24.05 -34.81 -38.07
C ARG A 710 22.83 -35.71 -38.02
N TYR A 711 21.84 -35.34 -37.22
CA TYR A 711 20.60 -36.09 -37.04
C TYR A 711 19.46 -35.07 -36.88
N PRO A 712 18.26 -35.38 -37.38
CA PRO A 712 17.12 -34.49 -37.25
C PRO A 712 16.86 -34.19 -35.78
N ALA A 713 16.69 -32.91 -35.45
CA ALA A 713 16.15 -32.48 -34.17
C ALA A 713 14.71 -32.03 -34.38
N VAL A 714 13.81 -32.64 -33.63
CA VAL A 714 12.37 -32.45 -33.74
C VAL A 714 11.86 -31.82 -32.46
N TYR A 715 11.08 -30.75 -32.58
CA TYR A 715 10.67 -29.94 -31.44
C TYR A 715 9.23 -30.27 -31.02
N LEU A 716 9.07 -30.65 -29.75
CA LEU A 716 7.76 -31.04 -29.19
C LEU A 716 7.01 -29.83 -28.61
N GLY A 717 7.75 -28.86 -28.06
CA GLY A 717 7.21 -27.70 -27.38
C GLY A 717 8.22 -27.04 -26.46
N ARG A 718 7.73 -26.29 -25.46
CA ARG A 718 8.55 -25.57 -24.48
C ARG A 718 8.49 -26.18 -23.10
N GLY A 719 9.66 -26.45 -22.51
CA GLY A 719 9.75 -26.95 -21.15
C GLY A 719 9.15 -25.95 -20.15
N ILE A 720 8.41 -26.44 -19.17
CA ILE A 720 7.86 -25.64 -18.07
C ILE A 720 9.00 -25.37 -17.08
N SER A 721 9.81 -24.36 -17.36
CA SER A 721 10.92 -23.89 -16.52
C SER A 721 11.22 -22.42 -16.83
N VAL A 722 11.92 -21.71 -15.93
CA VAL A 722 12.28 -20.28 -16.15
C VAL A 722 13.14 -20.10 -17.40
N LYS A 723 14.05 -21.04 -17.67
CA LYS A 723 14.87 -21.04 -18.91
C LYS A 723 14.03 -21.33 -20.15
N SER A 724 12.93 -22.04 -19.97
CA SER A 724 11.94 -22.35 -21.02
C SER A 724 12.56 -22.92 -22.30
N ASN A 725 13.49 -23.86 -22.12
CA ASN A 725 14.20 -24.51 -23.22
C ASN A 725 13.23 -25.27 -24.13
N LEU A 726 13.58 -25.37 -25.41
CA LEU A 726 12.88 -26.25 -26.34
C LEU A 726 13.06 -27.70 -25.92
N VAL A 727 11.96 -28.45 -25.91
CA VAL A 727 12.00 -29.90 -25.75
C VAL A 727 12.14 -30.50 -27.14
N SER A 728 13.28 -31.12 -27.40
CA SER A 728 13.58 -31.73 -28.69
C SER A 728 13.94 -33.20 -28.58
N VAL A 729 13.63 -33.94 -29.62
CA VAL A 729 13.95 -35.35 -29.80
C VAL A 729 14.84 -35.48 -31.03
N SER A 730 15.78 -36.43 -31.02
CA SER A 730 16.60 -36.70 -32.20
C SER A 730 16.52 -38.15 -32.60
N PHE A 731 16.03 -38.40 -33.82
CA PHE A 731 15.92 -39.75 -34.36
C PHE A 731 17.27 -40.17 -34.92
N LYS A 732 17.83 -41.24 -34.34
CA LYS A 732 19.09 -41.84 -34.74
C LYS A 732 18.84 -43.27 -35.19
N PRO A 733 19.64 -43.82 -36.11
CA PRO A 733 19.54 -45.22 -36.51
C PRO A 733 20.09 -46.14 -35.41
N GLU A 734 19.38 -46.18 -34.28
CA GLU A 734 19.68 -46.93 -33.07
C GLU A 734 18.42 -47.68 -32.64
N THR A 735 18.60 -48.85 -32.02
CA THR A 735 17.49 -49.70 -31.55
C THR A 735 16.47 -48.90 -30.74
N ALA A 736 15.19 -49.15 -31.01
CA ALA A 736 14.07 -48.50 -30.34
C ALA A 736 13.97 -46.98 -30.53
N SER A 737 14.70 -46.33 -31.45
CA SER A 737 14.57 -44.90 -31.75
C SER A 737 13.23 -44.57 -32.46
N ASN A 738 12.13 -44.78 -31.75
CA ASN A 738 10.74 -44.48 -32.07
C ASN A 738 10.15 -43.63 -30.96
N LEU A 739 9.03 -42.96 -31.26
CA LEU A 739 8.28 -42.15 -30.30
C LEU A 739 6.88 -42.72 -30.07
N LEU A 740 6.57 -43.02 -28.81
CA LEU A 740 5.23 -43.36 -28.37
C LEU A 740 4.56 -42.14 -27.75
N LEU A 741 3.34 -41.84 -28.18
CA LEU A 741 2.50 -40.80 -27.61
C LEU A 741 1.27 -41.45 -26.98
N VAL A 742 1.13 -41.31 -25.66
CA VAL A 742 0.06 -41.91 -24.87
C VAL A 742 -0.81 -40.83 -24.27
N GLY A 743 -2.11 -40.83 -24.59
CA GLY A 743 -3.07 -39.94 -23.97
C GLY A 743 -4.35 -39.78 -24.76
N ILE A 744 -5.41 -39.43 -24.04
CA ILE A 744 -6.74 -39.21 -24.62
C ILE A 744 -6.66 -38.02 -25.59
N ASN A 745 -6.99 -38.26 -26.85
CA ASN A 745 -6.94 -37.25 -27.90
C ASN A 745 -8.23 -36.41 -28.01
N GLU A 746 -8.65 -35.80 -26.90
CA GLU A 746 -9.75 -34.82 -26.95
C GLU A 746 -9.26 -33.56 -27.71
N ARG A 747 -10.06 -33.05 -28.65
CA ARG A 747 -9.76 -31.83 -29.42
C ARG A 747 -8.38 -31.86 -30.12
N LEU A 748 -7.98 -33.01 -30.66
CA LEU A 748 -6.71 -33.18 -31.41
C LEU A 748 -5.43 -32.91 -30.60
N GLN A 749 -5.47 -32.96 -29.27
CA GLN A 749 -4.32 -32.64 -28.41
C GLN A 749 -3.12 -33.57 -28.58
N SER A 750 -3.37 -34.85 -28.80
CA SER A 750 -2.31 -35.84 -29.08
C SER A 750 -1.80 -35.66 -30.51
N THR A 751 -2.75 -35.47 -31.42
CA THR A 751 -2.51 -35.41 -32.86
C THR A 751 -1.72 -34.18 -33.27
N ARG A 752 -1.98 -33.02 -32.64
CA ARG A 752 -1.23 -31.80 -32.91
C ARG A 752 0.26 -31.95 -32.61
N ILE A 753 0.64 -32.75 -31.60
CA ILE A 753 2.05 -33.02 -31.29
C ILE A 753 2.69 -33.78 -32.44
N GLN A 754 2.03 -34.84 -32.93
CA GLN A 754 2.52 -35.63 -34.06
C GLN A 754 2.62 -34.81 -35.35
N LEU A 755 1.64 -33.95 -35.64
CA LEU A 755 1.69 -33.07 -36.81
C LEU A 755 2.82 -32.03 -36.72
N ASN A 756 3.08 -31.47 -35.53
CA ASN A 756 4.24 -30.59 -35.31
C ASN A 756 5.58 -31.34 -35.47
N ILE A 757 5.66 -32.60 -35.03
CA ILE A 757 6.82 -33.48 -35.26
C ILE A 757 7.05 -33.70 -36.76
N LEU A 758 5.98 -34.02 -37.50
CA LEU A 758 6.02 -34.20 -38.95
C LEU A 758 6.51 -32.94 -39.66
N LEU A 759 5.92 -31.78 -39.36
CA LEU A 759 6.30 -30.52 -39.99
C LEU A 759 7.76 -30.13 -39.65
N SER A 760 8.20 -30.35 -38.41
CA SER A 760 9.59 -30.13 -38.00
C SER A 760 10.58 -30.99 -38.79
N LEU A 761 10.25 -32.27 -39.02
CA LEU A 761 11.09 -33.18 -39.81
C LEU A 761 11.12 -32.80 -41.28
N MET A 762 9.96 -32.51 -41.88
CA MET A 762 9.88 -32.07 -43.27
C MET A 762 10.71 -30.80 -43.51
N HIS A 763 10.61 -29.84 -42.59
CA HIS A 763 11.42 -28.62 -42.62
C HIS A 763 12.93 -28.93 -42.48
N TYR A 764 13.31 -29.80 -41.55
CA TYR A 764 14.71 -30.20 -41.37
C TYR A 764 15.33 -30.78 -42.64
N TYR A 765 14.69 -31.78 -43.27
CA TYR A 765 15.23 -32.42 -44.47
C TYR A 765 15.26 -31.48 -45.67
N LYS A 766 14.27 -30.60 -45.78
CA LYS A 766 14.25 -29.56 -46.79
C LYS A 766 15.45 -28.60 -46.65
N GLU A 767 15.74 -28.13 -45.44
CA GLU A 767 16.87 -27.22 -45.17
C GLU A 767 18.23 -27.90 -45.36
N MET A 768 18.35 -29.19 -45.02
CA MET A 768 19.58 -29.95 -45.26
C MET A 768 19.78 -30.33 -46.74
N GLY A 769 18.71 -30.28 -47.55
CA GLY A 769 18.75 -30.74 -48.95
C GLY A 769 18.91 -32.25 -49.08
N GLU A 770 18.41 -33.00 -48.08
CA GLU A 770 18.45 -34.47 -48.02
C GLU A 770 17.05 -35.05 -48.29
N ASP A 771 16.99 -36.23 -48.91
CA ASP A 771 15.73 -36.91 -49.20
C ASP A 771 15.31 -37.79 -48.02
N ALA A 772 14.05 -37.62 -47.57
CA ALA A 772 13.40 -38.47 -46.57
C ALA A 772 11.96 -38.79 -46.99
N ARG A 773 11.43 -39.92 -46.52
CA ARG A 773 10.06 -40.35 -46.81
C ARG A 773 9.17 -40.17 -45.61
N PHE A 774 8.02 -39.53 -45.81
CA PHE A 774 7.03 -39.31 -44.76
C PHE A 774 5.74 -40.05 -45.11
N TYR A 775 5.33 -40.98 -44.24
CA TYR A 775 4.06 -41.71 -44.36
C TYR A 775 3.17 -41.37 -43.16
N LEU A 776 1.95 -40.89 -43.42
CA LEU A 776 0.95 -40.60 -42.40
C LEU A 776 -0.23 -41.56 -42.54
N ILE A 777 -0.35 -42.51 -41.63
CA ILE A 777 -1.52 -43.36 -41.49
C ILE A 777 -2.52 -42.64 -40.58
N ASP A 778 -3.53 -42.04 -41.21
CA ASP A 778 -4.66 -41.44 -40.50
C ASP A 778 -5.73 -42.50 -40.25
N CYS A 779 -5.92 -42.89 -38.98
CA CYS A 779 -6.95 -43.84 -38.56
C CYS A 779 -8.24 -43.19 -38.05
N MET A 780 -8.33 -41.86 -38.06
CA MET A 780 -9.51 -41.14 -37.57
C MET A 780 -10.73 -41.35 -38.46
N ASP A 781 -11.91 -41.14 -37.89
CA ASP A 781 -13.14 -41.03 -38.67
C ASP A 781 -13.19 -39.62 -39.31
N PRO A 782 -13.29 -39.50 -40.64
CA PRO A 782 -13.39 -38.20 -41.30
C PRO A 782 -14.61 -37.37 -40.87
N ASP A 783 -15.66 -38.04 -40.37
CA ASP A 783 -16.88 -37.39 -39.89
C ASP A 783 -16.79 -36.96 -38.39
N ASP A 784 -15.65 -37.19 -37.72
CA ASP A 784 -15.42 -36.74 -36.35
C ASP A 784 -15.30 -35.20 -36.30
N GLU A 785 -15.96 -34.57 -35.33
CA GLU A 785 -15.87 -33.11 -35.10
C GLU A 785 -14.43 -32.67 -34.82
N TYR A 786 -13.59 -33.60 -34.34
CA TYR A 786 -12.18 -33.40 -34.08
C TYR A 786 -11.29 -34.11 -35.10
N ALA A 787 -11.72 -34.30 -36.34
CA ALA A 787 -10.83 -34.73 -37.42
C ALA A 787 -9.83 -33.63 -37.80
N VAL A 788 -8.66 -34.02 -38.31
CA VAL A 788 -7.67 -33.05 -38.82
C VAL A 788 -8.24 -32.32 -40.03
N ASP A 789 -8.03 -31.01 -40.10
CA ASP A 789 -8.48 -30.17 -41.21
C ASP A 789 -7.96 -30.70 -42.56
N GLU A 790 -8.87 -30.95 -43.50
CA GLU A 790 -8.56 -31.49 -44.83
C GLU A 790 -7.61 -30.57 -45.60
N GLU A 791 -7.69 -29.24 -45.41
CA GLU A 791 -6.77 -28.29 -46.06
C GLU A 791 -5.34 -28.44 -45.54
N VAL A 792 -5.17 -28.74 -44.25
CA VAL A 792 -3.87 -29.01 -43.62
C VAL A 792 -3.27 -30.30 -44.19
N LEU A 793 -4.05 -31.38 -44.25
CA LEU A 793 -3.62 -32.66 -44.81
C LEU A 793 -3.22 -32.51 -46.29
N ASN A 794 -4.08 -31.91 -47.12
CA ASN A 794 -3.79 -31.67 -48.54
C ASN A 794 -2.51 -30.85 -48.73
N THR A 795 -2.29 -29.82 -47.89
CA THR A 795 -1.07 -29.01 -47.96
C THR A 795 0.17 -29.82 -47.59
N LEU A 796 0.11 -30.71 -46.59
CA LEU A 796 1.22 -31.60 -46.25
C LEU A 796 1.54 -32.58 -47.39
N GLU A 797 0.51 -33.08 -48.08
CA GLU A 797 0.66 -33.95 -49.25
C GLU A 797 1.31 -33.23 -50.44
N ASP A 798 0.92 -31.98 -50.71
CA ASP A 798 1.53 -31.12 -51.73
C ASP A 798 3.06 -30.92 -51.50
N TYR A 799 3.52 -30.97 -50.25
CA TYR A 799 4.94 -30.86 -49.89
C TYR A 799 5.65 -32.21 -49.71
N GLY A 800 5.01 -33.33 -50.06
CA GLY A 800 5.66 -34.65 -50.15
C GLY A 800 5.36 -35.63 -49.02
N CYS A 801 4.35 -35.36 -48.17
CA CYS A 801 3.86 -36.36 -47.21
C CYS A 801 2.86 -37.33 -47.86
N HIS A 802 3.04 -38.64 -47.71
CA HIS A 802 2.09 -39.63 -48.23
C HIS A 802 1.01 -39.95 -47.19
N ILE A 803 -0.23 -39.49 -47.42
CA ILE A 803 -1.35 -39.66 -46.49
C ILE A 803 -2.16 -40.91 -46.87
N LEU A 804 -2.35 -41.82 -45.91
CA LEU A 804 -2.89 -43.16 -46.13
C LEU A 804 -4.17 -43.40 -45.34
N VAL A 805 -5.31 -43.03 -45.93
CA VAL A 805 -6.63 -43.16 -45.30
C VAL A 805 -7.24 -44.54 -45.51
N ARG A 806 -6.97 -45.25 -46.62
CA ARG A 806 -7.64 -46.55 -46.91
C ARG A 806 -6.90 -47.75 -46.30
N ASN A 807 -7.63 -48.64 -45.61
CA ASN A 807 -7.07 -49.86 -44.98
C ASN A 807 -6.13 -50.68 -45.89
N ARG A 808 -6.47 -50.83 -47.17
CA ARG A 808 -5.61 -51.54 -48.13
C ARG A 808 -4.23 -50.89 -48.29
N GLN A 809 -4.20 -49.57 -48.44
CA GLN A 809 -2.96 -48.80 -48.59
C GLN A 809 -2.12 -48.84 -47.30
N ARG A 810 -2.79 -48.78 -46.14
CA ARG A 810 -2.14 -48.92 -44.81
C ARG A 810 -1.41 -50.26 -44.67
N ASN A 811 -2.04 -51.37 -45.06
CA ASN A 811 -1.42 -52.69 -44.97
C ASN A 811 -0.30 -52.86 -46.00
N GLU A 812 -0.49 -52.36 -47.23
CA GLU A 812 0.51 -52.40 -48.29
C GLU A 812 1.82 -51.69 -47.88
N ILE A 813 1.75 -50.50 -47.25
CA ILE A 813 2.97 -49.79 -46.82
C ILE A 813 3.69 -50.52 -45.67
N LEU A 814 2.95 -51.06 -44.70
CA LEU A 814 3.54 -51.79 -43.57
C LEU A 814 4.26 -53.04 -44.06
N SER A 815 3.68 -53.76 -45.02
CA SER A 815 4.34 -54.89 -45.68
C SER A 815 5.60 -54.47 -46.43
N GLN A 816 5.57 -53.34 -47.15
CA GLN A 816 6.75 -52.83 -47.84
C GLN A 816 7.89 -52.48 -46.88
N LEU A 817 7.60 -51.83 -45.75
CA LEU A 817 8.61 -51.50 -44.74
C LEU A 817 9.18 -52.78 -44.09
N ALA A 818 8.34 -53.77 -43.78
CA ALA A 818 8.82 -55.03 -43.24
C ALA A 818 9.69 -55.81 -44.23
N ILE A 819 9.39 -55.75 -45.53
CA ILE A 819 10.24 -56.33 -46.58
C ILE A 819 11.59 -55.61 -46.62
N GLN A 820 11.61 -54.28 -46.57
CA GLN A 820 12.86 -53.49 -46.56
C GLN A 820 13.77 -53.88 -45.39
N ILE A 821 13.21 -54.02 -44.18
CA ILE A 821 13.93 -54.47 -42.98
C ILE A 821 14.49 -55.90 -43.19
N ARG A 822 13.71 -56.81 -43.78
CA ARG A 822 14.15 -58.20 -44.04
C ARG A 822 15.26 -58.27 -45.09
N GLU A 823 15.18 -57.44 -46.12
CA GLU A 823 16.18 -57.35 -47.19
C GLU A 823 17.47 -56.65 -46.75
N ARG A 824 17.50 -56.06 -45.54
CA ARG A 824 18.63 -55.26 -45.00
C ARG A 824 19.10 -54.17 -45.97
N LYS A 825 18.17 -53.57 -46.72
CA LYS A 825 18.49 -52.46 -47.62
C LYS A 825 18.58 -51.19 -46.79
N GLU A 826 19.79 -50.65 -46.64
CA GLU A 826 19.96 -49.26 -46.21
C GLU A 826 19.30 -48.37 -47.26
N LYS A 827 18.36 -47.54 -46.83
CA LYS A 827 17.59 -46.62 -47.67
C LYS A 827 17.41 -45.29 -46.95
N GLU A 828 16.94 -44.28 -47.69
CA GLU A 828 16.55 -42.97 -47.18
C GLU A 828 15.76 -43.06 -45.87
N ASP A 829 16.02 -42.13 -44.94
CA ASP A 829 15.32 -42.08 -43.67
C ASP A 829 13.80 -42.01 -43.90
N THR A 830 13.09 -42.91 -43.24
CA THR A 830 11.65 -43.10 -43.43
C THR A 830 10.92 -42.92 -42.11
N PHE A 831 9.99 -41.97 -42.07
CA PHE A 831 9.19 -41.66 -40.89
C PHE A 831 7.75 -42.12 -41.09
N LEU A 832 7.31 -43.02 -40.23
CA LEU A 832 5.95 -43.57 -40.20
C LEU A 832 5.18 -42.96 -39.03
N PHE A 833 4.16 -42.17 -39.34
CA PHE A 833 3.24 -41.60 -38.38
C PHE A 833 1.94 -42.40 -38.37
N ILE A 834 1.49 -42.82 -37.19
CA ILE A 834 0.22 -43.52 -37.01
C ILE A 834 -0.63 -42.70 -36.03
N LEU A 835 -1.61 -41.99 -36.58
CA LEU A 835 -2.62 -41.26 -35.81
C LEU A 835 -3.65 -42.26 -35.29
N GLU A 836 -4.04 -42.16 -34.02
CA GLU A 836 -5.17 -42.90 -33.45
C GLU A 836 -5.13 -44.42 -33.70
N GLN A 837 -4.08 -45.11 -33.24
CA GLN A 837 -3.94 -46.56 -33.42
C GLN A 837 -5.17 -47.34 -32.88
N ASP A 838 -5.86 -46.81 -31.87
CA ASP A 838 -7.10 -47.33 -31.30
C ASP A 838 -8.20 -47.61 -32.34
N TYR A 839 -8.20 -46.87 -33.46
CA TYR A 839 -9.15 -47.00 -34.56
C TYR A 839 -8.61 -47.81 -35.74
N PHE A 840 -7.38 -48.33 -35.65
CA PHE A 840 -6.77 -49.14 -36.70
C PHE A 840 -7.42 -50.53 -36.76
N THR A 841 -8.46 -50.66 -37.57
CA THR A 841 -9.31 -51.86 -37.67
C THR A 841 -8.54 -53.13 -38.01
N SER A 842 -7.63 -53.08 -38.99
CA SER A 842 -6.84 -54.27 -39.38
C SER A 842 -5.86 -54.72 -38.30
N LEU A 843 -5.31 -53.78 -37.52
CA LEU A 843 -4.46 -54.09 -36.36
C LEU A 843 -5.29 -54.70 -35.23
N LYS A 844 -6.47 -54.13 -34.95
CA LYS A 844 -7.40 -54.60 -33.90
C LYS A 844 -7.91 -56.02 -34.15
N HIS A 845 -8.15 -56.39 -35.41
CA HIS A 845 -8.58 -57.74 -35.79
C HIS A 845 -7.42 -58.67 -36.15
N ASN A 846 -6.17 -58.23 -35.96
CA ASN A 846 -4.96 -58.97 -36.29
C ASN A 846 -5.01 -59.60 -37.70
N ALA A 847 -5.41 -58.81 -38.70
CA ALA A 847 -5.66 -59.30 -40.06
C ALA A 847 -4.41 -59.95 -40.67
N GLU A 848 -4.63 -60.98 -41.48
CA GLU A 848 -3.57 -61.66 -42.25
C GLU A 848 -3.19 -60.83 -43.48
N VAL A 849 -1.89 -60.75 -43.75
CA VAL A 849 -1.32 -60.05 -44.91
C VAL A 849 -0.31 -60.98 -45.60
N GLU A 850 -0.46 -61.13 -46.92
CA GLU A 850 0.48 -61.91 -47.72
C GLU A 850 1.76 -61.11 -48.01
N LEU A 851 2.92 -61.66 -47.63
CA LEU A 851 4.22 -61.10 -48.02
C LEU A 851 4.74 -61.82 -49.27
N PRO A 852 5.17 -61.09 -50.32
CA PRO A 852 5.81 -61.69 -51.49
C PRO A 852 7.12 -62.39 -51.06
N VAL A 853 7.33 -63.62 -51.51
CA VAL A 853 8.59 -64.34 -51.35
C VAL A 853 9.25 -64.44 -52.72
N GLU A 854 10.43 -63.87 -52.91
CA GLU A 854 11.32 -64.26 -54.01
C GLU A 854 12.44 -65.17 -53.47
N ASP A 855 12.65 -66.30 -54.15
CA ASP A 855 13.62 -67.34 -53.82
C ASP A 855 15.05 -66.79 -53.81
N TYR A 856 15.73 -66.85 -52.67
CA TYR A 856 17.18 -66.66 -52.60
C TYR A 856 17.87 -67.89 -52.01
N SER A 857 18.59 -68.59 -52.89
CA SER A 857 19.64 -69.54 -52.56
C SER A 857 20.71 -68.85 -51.69
N PRO A 858 21.22 -69.47 -50.62
CA PRO A 858 22.21 -68.84 -49.75
C PRO A 858 23.53 -68.66 -50.51
N VAL A 859 23.94 -67.39 -50.70
CA VAL A 859 25.30 -67.06 -51.11
C VAL A 859 26.24 -67.43 -49.97
N SER A 860 27.12 -68.39 -50.23
CA SER A 860 28.18 -68.81 -49.32
C SER A 860 29.15 -67.67 -49.03
N THR A 861 29.27 -67.30 -47.75
CA THR A 861 30.42 -66.55 -47.22
C THR A 861 31.12 -67.36 -46.13
N PRO A 862 32.45 -67.18 -45.97
CA PRO A 862 33.34 -68.17 -45.38
C PRO A 862 33.22 -68.27 -43.86
N ALA A 863 33.56 -69.44 -43.36
CA ALA A 863 33.55 -69.82 -41.95
C ALA A 863 34.27 -68.81 -41.04
N ASN A 864 33.57 -68.31 -40.02
CA ASN A 864 34.12 -68.19 -38.68
C ASN A 864 33.02 -68.09 -37.60
N GLN A 865 32.90 -69.20 -36.88
CA GLN A 865 32.56 -69.44 -35.47
C GLN A 865 31.49 -68.60 -34.74
N ASN A 866 30.57 -69.38 -34.14
CA ASN A 866 29.64 -69.11 -33.03
C ASN A 866 28.23 -68.63 -33.42
N ALA A 867 27.45 -69.57 -33.96
CA ALA A 867 26.02 -69.44 -34.25
C ALA A 867 25.10 -70.07 -33.17
N ASN A 868 25.52 -70.13 -31.90
CA ASN A 868 24.71 -70.69 -30.80
C ASN A 868 24.27 -69.68 -29.73
N ASP A 869 24.61 -68.39 -29.85
CA ASP A 869 24.26 -67.36 -28.83
C ASP A 869 23.08 -66.45 -29.22
N PHE A 870 22.43 -66.64 -30.37
CA PHE A 870 21.45 -65.67 -30.89
C PHE A 870 19.96 -66.07 -30.77
N LEU A 871 19.64 -67.15 -30.05
CA LEU A 871 18.27 -67.65 -29.90
C LEU A 871 17.72 -67.61 -28.46
N SER A 872 18.40 -66.96 -27.52
CA SER A 872 17.97 -66.88 -26.10
C SER A 872 17.38 -65.54 -25.66
N ASP A 873 17.48 -64.47 -26.47
CA ASP A 873 17.21 -63.10 -25.99
C ASP A 873 15.90 -62.48 -26.49
N CYS A 874 14.90 -63.31 -26.83
CA CYS A 874 13.51 -62.86 -27.03
C CYS A 874 12.73 -63.01 -25.71
N PRO A 875 12.17 -61.93 -25.12
CA PRO A 875 11.51 -62.01 -23.81
C PRO A 875 10.08 -62.59 -23.84
N PHE A 876 9.62 -63.18 -24.95
CA PHE A 876 8.27 -63.72 -25.10
C PHE A 876 8.29 -65.26 -25.23
N PRO A 877 7.40 -65.99 -24.53
CA PRO A 877 7.30 -67.44 -24.69
C PRO A 877 6.69 -67.78 -26.06
N PHE A 878 7.49 -68.38 -26.93
CA PHE A 878 7.00 -69.03 -28.14
C PHE A 878 6.15 -70.25 -27.76
N THR A 879 4.86 -70.24 -28.08
CA THR A 879 4.05 -71.47 -28.09
C THR A 879 4.45 -72.30 -29.31
N ALA A 880 5.22 -73.36 -29.04
CA ALA A 880 5.74 -74.30 -30.03
C ALA A 880 4.68 -75.31 -30.52
N GLU A 881 3.49 -74.84 -30.95
CA GLU A 881 2.42 -75.73 -31.44
C GLU A 881 1.99 -75.53 -32.90
N SER A 882 2.61 -74.63 -33.67
CA SER A 882 2.20 -74.39 -35.07
C SER A 882 3.18 -74.87 -36.15
N VAL A 883 4.20 -75.68 -35.84
CA VAL A 883 5.15 -76.19 -36.85
C VAL A 883 5.22 -77.71 -36.84
N MET A 884 4.15 -78.35 -37.31
CA MET A 884 4.23 -79.67 -37.92
C MET A 884 3.30 -79.74 -39.13
N GLU A 885 3.74 -79.20 -40.27
CA GLU A 885 3.19 -79.60 -41.58
C GLU A 885 4.29 -79.81 -42.62
N ASN A 886 4.02 -80.79 -43.48
CA ASN A 886 4.85 -81.41 -44.51
C ASN A 886 5.64 -80.45 -45.43
N PRO A 887 6.85 -80.82 -45.87
CA PRO A 887 7.64 -80.05 -46.84
C PRO A 887 7.20 -80.37 -48.28
N ALA A 888 6.05 -79.83 -48.73
CA ALA A 888 5.69 -79.81 -50.14
C ALA A 888 4.55 -78.81 -50.44
N LYS A 889 4.88 -77.52 -50.54
CA LYS A 889 4.23 -76.48 -51.38
C LYS A 889 4.79 -75.11 -50.98
N SER A 890 5.57 -74.47 -51.85
CA SER A 890 5.92 -73.06 -51.74
C SER A 890 4.64 -72.22 -51.88
N LYS A 891 4.22 -71.57 -50.79
CA LYS A 891 3.15 -70.55 -50.78
C LYS A 891 3.60 -69.41 -49.88
N ASN A 892 3.27 -68.18 -50.29
CA ASN A 892 3.52 -66.92 -49.61
C ASN A 892 3.49 -67.06 -48.08
N LYS A 893 4.48 -66.48 -47.39
CA LYS A 893 4.49 -66.46 -45.92
C LYS A 893 3.42 -65.45 -45.48
N VAL A 894 2.28 -65.96 -45.01
CA VAL A 894 1.22 -65.15 -44.41
C VAL A 894 1.73 -64.67 -43.05
N ASP A 895 1.63 -63.37 -42.81
CA ASP A 895 2.02 -62.72 -41.57
C ASP A 895 0.87 -61.85 -41.07
N THR A 896 0.84 -61.47 -39.79
CA THR A 896 -0.26 -60.65 -39.26
C THR A 896 0.13 -59.18 -39.17
N VAL A 897 -0.85 -58.26 -39.27
CA VAL A 897 -0.59 -56.81 -39.14
C VAL A 897 0.11 -56.47 -37.83
N GLN A 898 -0.26 -57.13 -36.71
CA GLN A 898 0.40 -56.90 -35.41
C GLN A 898 1.87 -57.33 -35.46
N HIS A 899 2.19 -58.49 -36.02
CA HIS A 899 3.57 -58.98 -36.11
C HIS A 899 4.42 -58.12 -37.06
N ILE A 900 3.84 -57.67 -38.17
CA ILE A 900 4.48 -56.76 -39.12
C ILE A 900 4.83 -55.45 -38.43
N LEU A 901 3.86 -54.80 -37.76
CA LEU A 901 4.10 -53.54 -37.07
C LEU A 901 5.11 -53.70 -35.92
N GLN A 902 5.03 -54.80 -35.15
CA GLN A 902 6.00 -55.10 -34.11
C GLN A 902 7.42 -55.27 -34.68
N THR A 903 7.56 -55.87 -35.86
CA THR A 903 8.85 -55.97 -36.56
C THR A 903 9.38 -54.60 -36.96
N VAL A 904 8.51 -53.72 -37.49
CA VAL A 904 8.86 -52.35 -37.83
C VAL A 904 9.30 -51.56 -36.59
N LEU A 905 8.58 -51.68 -35.47
CA LEU A 905 8.94 -51.00 -34.22
C LEU A 905 10.27 -51.49 -33.64
N THR A 906 10.51 -52.79 -33.62
CA THR A 906 11.69 -53.36 -32.96
C THR A 906 12.97 -53.26 -33.79
N LYS A 907 12.87 -53.43 -35.11
CA LYS A 907 14.02 -53.49 -36.02
C LYS A 907 14.11 -52.34 -37.01
N GLY A 908 13.01 -51.63 -37.27
CA GLY A 908 12.98 -50.51 -38.20
C GLY A 908 14.02 -49.42 -37.91
N PRO A 909 14.18 -48.99 -36.64
CA PRO A 909 15.15 -47.94 -36.32
C PRO A 909 16.58 -48.24 -36.75
N ASP A 910 17.01 -49.50 -36.70
CA ASP A 910 18.36 -49.91 -37.15
C ASP A 910 18.60 -49.70 -38.66
N TYR A 911 17.52 -49.53 -39.43
CA TYR A 911 17.53 -49.29 -40.89
C TYR A 911 17.02 -47.89 -41.26
N GLY A 912 16.97 -46.95 -40.33
CA GLY A 912 16.48 -45.58 -40.58
C GLY A 912 14.95 -45.47 -40.72
N ILE A 913 14.21 -46.50 -40.28
CA ILE A 913 12.73 -46.47 -40.27
C ILE A 913 12.27 -46.13 -38.84
N HIS A 914 11.79 -44.90 -38.66
CA HIS A 914 11.35 -44.39 -37.37
C HIS A 914 9.83 -44.29 -37.32
N THR A 915 9.23 -44.82 -36.26
CA THR A 915 7.78 -44.81 -36.05
C THR A 915 7.40 -43.83 -34.95
N ILE A 916 6.38 -43.02 -35.22
CA ILE A 916 5.74 -42.11 -34.28
C ILE A 916 4.29 -42.60 -34.14
N LEU A 917 3.98 -43.16 -32.96
CA LEU A 917 2.73 -43.90 -32.72
C LEU A 917 1.90 -43.22 -31.64
N GLN A 918 0.61 -43.01 -31.91
CA GLN A 918 -0.35 -42.46 -30.93
C GLN A 918 -1.32 -43.55 -30.45
N VAL A 919 -1.50 -43.62 -29.12
CA VAL A 919 -2.47 -44.48 -28.45
C VAL A 919 -3.20 -43.71 -27.35
N ASN A 920 -4.50 -43.95 -27.17
CA ASN A 920 -5.27 -43.31 -26.10
C ASN A 920 -4.89 -43.86 -24.71
N LYS A 921 -4.73 -45.18 -24.64
CA LYS A 921 -4.32 -45.91 -23.43
C LYS A 921 -3.21 -46.88 -23.76
N LEU A 922 -2.28 -47.03 -22.82
CA LEU A 922 -1.13 -47.91 -23.02
C LEU A 922 -1.53 -49.38 -23.22
N ASP A 923 -2.62 -49.85 -22.60
CA ASP A 923 -3.12 -51.22 -22.78
C ASP A 923 -3.66 -51.50 -24.19
N ASN A 924 -3.95 -50.46 -24.98
CA ASN A 924 -4.41 -50.61 -26.35
C ASN A 924 -3.23 -50.73 -27.35
N LEU A 925 -1.98 -50.56 -26.88
CA LEU A 925 -0.79 -50.66 -27.73
C LEU A 925 -0.72 -52.05 -28.39
N LEU A 926 -0.70 -52.07 -29.72
CA LEU A 926 -0.74 -53.28 -30.57
C LEU A 926 -1.92 -54.25 -30.32
N PHE A 927 -2.88 -53.94 -29.44
CA PHE A 927 -3.99 -54.81 -29.04
C PHE A 927 -3.57 -56.23 -28.61
N GLN A 928 -2.47 -56.35 -27.86
CA GLN A 928 -2.00 -57.66 -27.37
C GLN A 928 -2.87 -58.16 -26.20
N GLU A 929 -3.03 -59.48 -26.07
CA GLU A 929 -3.83 -60.11 -25.01
C GLU A 929 -3.20 -59.98 -23.60
N TYR A 930 -1.90 -59.69 -23.52
CA TYR A 930 -1.16 -59.56 -22.26
C TYR A 930 -0.77 -58.09 -22.00
N SER A 931 -0.78 -57.68 -20.74
CA SER A 931 -0.34 -56.33 -20.37
C SER A 931 1.16 -56.19 -20.59
N LEU A 932 1.54 -55.21 -21.42
CA LEU A 932 2.93 -54.89 -21.72
C LEU A 932 3.63 -54.33 -20.49
N ASN A 933 4.82 -54.84 -20.20
CA ASN A 933 5.64 -54.33 -19.10
C ASN A 933 6.57 -53.21 -19.58
N LYS A 934 7.24 -52.55 -18.64
CA LYS A 934 8.24 -51.50 -18.89
C LYS A 934 9.27 -51.89 -19.97
N LYS A 935 9.86 -53.08 -19.85
CA LYS A 935 10.92 -53.54 -20.77
C LYS A 935 10.38 -53.74 -22.18
N ASP A 936 9.16 -54.26 -22.31
CA ASP A 936 8.53 -54.48 -23.62
C ASP A 936 8.33 -53.14 -24.34
N ILE A 937 7.86 -52.11 -23.62
CA ILE A 937 7.62 -50.77 -24.19
C ILE A 937 8.94 -50.12 -24.60
N TYR A 938 9.93 -50.06 -23.71
CA TYR A 938 11.21 -49.42 -24.01
C TYR A 938 12.10 -50.22 -24.98
N SER A 939 11.77 -51.49 -25.25
CA SER A 939 12.35 -52.25 -26.36
C SER A 939 11.88 -51.76 -27.74
N MET A 940 10.75 -51.06 -27.79
CA MET A 940 10.16 -50.52 -29.02
C MET A 940 10.28 -49.00 -29.10
N PHE A 941 10.27 -48.28 -27.97
CA PHE A 941 10.21 -46.83 -27.93
C PHE A 941 11.21 -46.25 -26.93
N GLN A 942 12.22 -45.55 -27.43
CA GLN A 942 13.15 -44.76 -26.66
C GLN A 942 12.49 -43.51 -26.09
N TYR A 943 11.58 -42.92 -26.87
CA TYR A 943 10.92 -41.65 -26.56
C TYR A 943 9.47 -41.91 -26.20
N VAL A 944 9.04 -41.44 -25.04
CA VAL A 944 7.64 -41.56 -24.60
C VAL A 944 7.12 -40.19 -24.22
N VAL A 945 5.99 -39.81 -24.80
CA VAL A 945 5.22 -38.62 -24.45
C VAL A 945 3.92 -39.07 -23.80
N VAL A 946 3.64 -38.55 -22.61
CA VAL A 946 2.44 -38.85 -21.85
C VAL A 946 1.61 -37.58 -21.65
N GLN A 947 0.36 -37.66 -22.07
CA GLN A 947 -0.70 -36.68 -21.84
C GLN A 947 -1.70 -37.22 -20.83
N ARG A 948 -2.85 -36.54 -20.67
CA ARG A 948 -3.89 -36.97 -19.75
C ARG A 948 -4.34 -38.40 -20.09
N THR A 949 -4.18 -39.30 -19.13
CA THR A 949 -4.53 -40.72 -19.24
C THR A 949 -4.73 -41.33 -17.85
N ASP A 950 -4.92 -42.64 -17.77
CA ASP A 950 -5.09 -43.35 -16.50
C ASP A 950 -3.81 -43.38 -15.64
N SER A 951 -3.99 -43.51 -14.33
CA SER A 951 -2.89 -43.58 -13.37
C SER A 951 -2.04 -44.84 -13.47
N GLU A 952 -2.55 -45.93 -14.04
CA GLU A 952 -1.77 -47.16 -14.24
C GLU A 952 -0.63 -46.96 -15.25
N THR A 953 -0.84 -46.08 -16.23
CA THR A 953 0.17 -45.74 -17.24
C THR A 953 1.47 -45.22 -16.60
N ALA A 954 1.39 -44.38 -15.56
CA ALA A 954 2.58 -43.90 -14.86
C ALA A 954 3.36 -45.03 -14.19
N ILE A 955 2.66 -46.01 -13.62
CA ILE A 955 3.26 -47.19 -12.97
C ILE A 955 3.92 -48.10 -14.01
N LYS A 956 3.22 -48.39 -15.12
CA LYS A 956 3.72 -49.27 -16.21
C LYS A 956 4.98 -48.70 -16.88
N LEU A 957 5.06 -47.37 -17.01
CA LEU A 957 6.22 -46.67 -17.56
C LEU A 957 7.31 -46.34 -16.53
N ALA A 958 7.06 -46.63 -15.24
CA ALA A 958 7.90 -46.29 -14.09
C ALA A 958 8.28 -44.80 -14.05
N LEU A 959 7.29 -43.93 -14.26
CA LEU A 959 7.44 -42.48 -14.15
C LEU A 959 7.60 -42.05 -12.67
N SER A 960 8.10 -40.84 -12.45
CA SER A 960 8.21 -40.27 -11.10
C SER A 960 6.86 -40.31 -10.35
N ASP A 961 6.88 -40.65 -9.06
CA ASP A 961 5.70 -40.67 -8.18
C ASP A 961 4.97 -39.30 -8.10
N ASP A 962 5.68 -38.22 -8.46
CA ASP A 962 5.14 -36.86 -8.51
C ASP A 962 4.26 -36.62 -9.76
N PHE A 963 4.36 -37.51 -10.76
CA PHE A 963 3.60 -37.43 -11.99
C PHE A 963 2.26 -38.14 -11.86
N LYS A 964 1.18 -37.37 -12.00
CA LYS A 964 -0.20 -37.88 -11.99
C LYS A 964 -0.88 -37.59 -13.32
N PRO A 965 -0.85 -38.52 -14.28
CA PRO A 965 -1.43 -38.30 -15.61
C PRO A 965 -2.91 -37.92 -15.56
N GLU A 966 -3.65 -38.45 -14.58
CA GLU A 966 -5.08 -38.16 -14.38
C GLU A 966 -5.38 -36.69 -13.98
N GLN A 967 -4.41 -36.00 -13.39
CA GLN A 967 -4.52 -34.60 -12.96
C GLN A 967 -4.09 -33.61 -14.04
N MET A 968 -3.61 -34.08 -15.19
CA MET A 968 -3.26 -33.21 -16.31
C MET A 968 -4.51 -32.57 -16.88
N SER A 969 -4.41 -31.29 -17.20
CA SER A 969 -5.51 -30.54 -17.80
C SER A 969 -5.70 -30.92 -19.26
N ASP A 970 -6.97 -31.05 -19.63
CA ASP A 970 -7.52 -31.15 -20.99
C ASP A 970 -7.89 -29.76 -21.57
N ASP A 971 -7.65 -28.68 -20.82
CA ASP A 971 -7.88 -27.32 -21.31
C ASP A 971 -6.80 -26.96 -22.33
N HIS A 972 -7.24 -26.51 -23.51
CA HIS A 972 -6.37 -26.10 -24.60
C HIS A 972 -5.35 -25.04 -24.16
N GLU A 973 -5.77 -24.13 -23.30
CA GLU A 973 -4.92 -23.05 -22.80
C GLU A 973 -3.89 -23.56 -21.78
N ARG A 974 -4.15 -24.66 -21.08
CA ARG A 974 -3.29 -25.25 -20.04
C ARG A 974 -2.74 -26.64 -20.43
N LEU A 975 -2.63 -26.95 -21.72
CA LEU A 975 -2.20 -28.28 -22.14
C LEU A 975 -0.75 -28.55 -21.69
N ARG A 976 -0.57 -29.68 -20.99
CA ARG A 976 0.72 -30.16 -20.53
C ARG A 976 0.98 -31.55 -21.08
N SER A 977 2.23 -31.80 -21.40
CA SER A 977 2.69 -33.12 -21.76
C SER A 977 3.99 -33.40 -21.04
N TYR A 978 4.21 -34.67 -20.81
CA TYR A 978 5.39 -35.15 -20.11
C TYR A 978 6.22 -35.97 -21.08
N PHE A 979 7.48 -35.60 -21.23
CA PHE A 979 8.42 -36.28 -22.11
C PHE A 979 9.42 -37.08 -21.28
N ARG A 980 9.65 -38.32 -21.70
CA ARG A 980 10.66 -39.22 -21.14
C ARG A 980 11.56 -39.77 -22.24
N ASN A 981 12.86 -39.76 -21.97
CA ASN A 981 13.88 -40.43 -22.78
C ASN A 981 14.51 -41.56 -21.95
N ASP A 982 14.33 -42.81 -22.37
CA ASP A 982 14.76 -43.97 -21.58
C ASP A 982 16.28 -44.06 -21.41
N ILE A 983 17.05 -43.75 -22.47
CA ILE A 983 18.52 -43.84 -22.46
C ILE A 983 19.13 -42.85 -21.46
N THR A 984 18.64 -41.61 -21.48
CA THR A 984 19.18 -40.54 -20.62
C THR A 984 18.54 -40.53 -19.23
N GLY A 985 17.38 -41.17 -19.07
CA GLY A 985 16.52 -41.01 -17.90
C GLY A 985 15.93 -39.61 -17.75
N ALA A 986 16.05 -38.74 -18.77
CA ALA A 986 15.52 -37.39 -18.72
C ALA A 986 14.00 -37.39 -18.70
N GLU A 987 13.44 -36.61 -17.78
CA GLU A 987 12.02 -36.45 -17.52
C GLU A 987 11.69 -34.95 -17.55
N ILE A 988 10.84 -34.52 -18.48
CA ILE A 988 10.58 -33.10 -18.73
C ILE A 988 9.08 -32.85 -18.87
N LEU A 989 8.53 -31.99 -18.01
CA LEU A 989 7.18 -31.44 -18.20
C LEU A 989 7.26 -30.25 -19.15
N TYR A 990 6.41 -30.22 -20.17
CA TYR A 990 6.45 -29.20 -21.22
C TYR A 990 5.04 -28.82 -21.69
N CYS A 991 4.94 -27.62 -22.27
CA CYS A 991 3.77 -27.15 -22.99
C CYS A 991 3.98 -27.46 -24.49
N PRO A 992 3.17 -28.34 -25.10
CA PRO A 992 3.29 -28.65 -26.52
C PRO A 992 2.96 -27.46 -27.40
N PHE A 993 3.54 -27.43 -28.61
CA PHE A 993 3.13 -26.44 -29.60
C PHE A 993 1.64 -26.56 -29.95
N ASP A 994 1.08 -25.42 -30.37
CA ASP A 994 -0.27 -25.28 -30.86
C ASP A 994 -0.44 -26.02 -32.20
N SER A 995 -1.70 -26.22 -32.61
CA SER A 995 -2.01 -26.89 -33.87
C SER A 995 -1.42 -26.13 -35.07
N ILE A 996 -0.85 -26.88 -36.02
CA ILE A 996 -0.30 -26.31 -37.25
C ILE A 996 -1.43 -25.77 -38.14
N THR A 997 -1.18 -24.65 -38.81
CA THR A 997 -2.06 -24.10 -39.83
C THR A 997 -1.47 -24.24 -41.23
N VAL A 998 -2.31 -24.11 -42.26
CA VAL A 998 -1.87 -24.05 -43.67
C VAL A 998 -0.81 -22.95 -43.88
N ASN A 999 -0.94 -21.82 -43.17
CA ASN A 999 0.02 -20.73 -43.25
C ASN A 999 1.37 -21.11 -42.62
N ASP A 1000 1.36 -21.85 -41.50
CA ASP A 1000 2.58 -22.32 -40.85
C ASP A 1000 3.37 -23.26 -41.75
N ILE A 1001 2.68 -24.21 -42.40
CA ILE A 1001 3.30 -25.12 -43.38
C ILE A 1001 3.90 -24.33 -44.53
N LYS A 1002 3.13 -23.41 -45.13
CA LYS A 1002 3.60 -22.58 -46.25
C LYS A 1002 4.75 -21.66 -45.86
N ASN A 1003 4.85 -21.22 -44.62
CA ASN A 1003 5.94 -20.34 -44.16
C ASN A 1003 7.23 -21.12 -43.90
N LEU A 1004 7.16 -22.29 -43.25
CA LEU A 1004 8.35 -23.13 -43.02
C LEU A 1004 8.84 -23.84 -44.28
N MET A 1005 7.94 -24.10 -45.23
CA MET A 1005 8.26 -24.72 -46.51
C MET A 1005 8.48 -23.69 -47.63
N LYS A 1006 8.59 -22.40 -47.35
CA LYS A 1006 9.08 -21.40 -48.31
C LYS A 1006 10.55 -21.15 -48.07
#